data_AF-A0A815F4Y1-F1
#
_entry.id   AF-A0A815F4Y1-F1
#
_cell.length_a   1.000
_cell.length_b   1.000
_cell.length_c   1.000
_cell.angle_alpha   90.00
_cell.angle_beta   90.00
_cell.angle_gamma   90.00
#
_symmetry.space_group_name_H-M   'P 1'
#
loop_
_entity.id
_entity.type
_entity.pdbx_description
1 polymer ?
#
loop_
_entity_poly.entity_id
_entity_poly.type
_entity_poly.pdbx_seq_one_letter_code
_entity_poly.pdbx_strand_id
1 'polypeptide(L)'
;MSVQPMETEENLNNASFIDMKRTAIDHFGRLGFFYDACRDCLIKQPNINVKETLCQVDKIVTGEIKYGYDDQPQKLLRLLSIDEHLMLSILLELTPNTDKTSLINYSHLSNKYTRLFCYSYIDHIQKLSNKIKDIKQFMYSSISSTAATHIITGIEWGIDLVVLLQLPVDHDKAVQIDTILNKLLSSLLHEESICPLTQDEESLLEHIVHTKVYTYVSGLNHVTKVRDVCHYIKENINNISDYPITYILQPIKDFSRQHNEECRKFTLLSKELNENIEDYVLKLIVDREKLQNTILEDMPKFSSEYLKHQQNNIQIQWLNVNEKITNEIKRLSNFVIQIRSGEAENLFIKQIFNDNEQMIIKNSIDELKQNVKHLEEKEHFIRCLNQQNFQYLNVIEYNIDQSDNENSIEHKLVQNHQHYRILCSNDYLNKNNSEELQKLICDLIEEAKNNSSLHLIYADFSDCSFPLSTMMVLSSLKKAHEDMIDQLSSELSTAMETFTVPFTEPDILTDQPTPTSVSIDETINIVLLGETGVGKSTFINAFANYLTFHTLEEAEAGQSVVLIPVSFMITVGDNFEEHIVKFGSVDESNNEDFDHPGHSVTQHCKSYIFNLNDSDQRKLCIIDTPGFGDTRGIEQDDLNMEHILEYVNNLTHINAICFLLKPNESKLHIYYRLCLNQLFSVLDQNNVKKVIVCFTNSRSTFYTPGDTAPLLKQMLRSLAIGDVPFKKENTFCFDSESFRYLVALQNGINFSELDRQEYEMSWIKSVHDSKRLIEYICKELASRCIQQE
;
A
#
# COMPACT_ATOMS: atom_id res chain seq x y z
N MET A 1 -67.76 51.41 11.01
CA MET A 1 -68.53 50.15 11.04
C MET A 1 -67.55 48.99 11.26
N SER A 2 -68.06 47.80 11.56
CA SER A 2 -67.31 46.74 12.25
C SER A 2 -67.76 45.33 11.82
N VAL A 3 -67.03 44.34 12.35
CA VAL A 3 -67.30 42.89 12.35
C VAL A 3 -67.01 42.13 11.04
N GLN A 4 -66.37 40.96 11.22
CA GLN A 4 -66.27 39.82 10.28
C GLN A 4 -67.58 38.97 10.44
N PRO A 5 -67.64 37.62 10.31
CA PRO A 5 -66.78 36.63 9.62
C PRO A 5 -67.57 35.66 8.71
N MET A 6 -66.89 34.71 8.05
CA MET A 6 -66.99 33.24 8.29
C MET A 6 -66.49 32.39 7.11
N GLU A 7 -65.87 31.25 7.47
CA GLU A 7 -65.74 29.96 6.73
C GLU A 7 -65.02 29.92 5.36
N THR A 8 -64.11 28.96 5.07
CA THR A 8 -63.51 27.88 5.90
C THR A 8 -62.07 27.56 5.48
N GLU A 9 -61.21 27.22 6.44
CA GLU A 9 -59.87 26.67 6.20
C GLU A 9 -59.93 25.13 6.06
N GLU A 10 -60.05 24.59 4.84
CA GLU A 10 -60.14 23.11 4.69
C GLU A 10 -59.40 22.50 3.47
N ASN A 11 -58.71 23.29 2.64
CA ASN A 11 -58.12 22.81 1.37
C ASN A 11 -56.59 23.01 1.20
N LEU A 12 -55.83 23.27 2.27
CA LEU A 12 -54.38 23.51 2.22
C LEU A 12 -53.50 22.42 2.87
N ASN A 13 -54.04 21.21 3.09
CA ASN A 13 -53.34 20.09 3.74
C ASN A 13 -52.53 19.18 2.79
N ASN A 14 -52.25 19.62 1.55
CA ASN A 14 -51.30 18.98 0.65
C ASN A 14 -49.90 19.58 0.83
N ALA A 15 -49.23 19.24 1.93
CA ALA A 15 -47.79 19.48 2.06
C ALA A 15 -47.05 18.69 0.96
N SER A 16 -46.35 19.40 0.07
CA SER A 16 -45.57 18.80 -1.01
C SER A 16 -44.41 17.97 -0.44
N PHE A 17 -44.46 16.66 -0.63
CA PHE A 17 -43.35 15.77 -0.32
C PHE A 17 -42.13 16.17 -1.18
N ILE A 18 -41.03 16.52 -0.53
CA ILE A 18 -39.75 16.75 -1.20
C ILE A 18 -38.94 15.46 -1.07
N ASP A 19 -38.91 14.67 -2.14
CA ASP A 19 -38.07 13.48 -2.19
C ASP A 19 -36.58 13.89 -2.16
N MET A 20 -35.79 13.19 -1.35
CA MET A 20 -34.36 13.43 -1.20
C MET A 20 -33.61 12.71 -2.32
N LYS A 21 -32.94 13.42 -3.21
CA LYS A 21 -32.07 12.81 -4.22
C LYS A 21 -30.68 12.50 -3.64
N ARG A 22 -30.13 11.35 -4.02
CA ARG A 22 -28.74 10.95 -3.77
C ARG A 22 -28.15 10.37 -5.04
N THR A 23 -26.94 10.77 -5.41
CA THR A 23 -26.16 10.04 -6.41
C THR A 23 -25.96 8.59 -5.93
N ALA A 24 -26.13 7.62 -6.82
CA ALA A 24 -25.73 6.25 -6.54
C ALA A 24 -24.20 6.17 -6.52
N ILE A 25 -23.65 5.63 -5.43
CA ILE A 25 -22.22 5.28 -5.27
C ILE A 25 -22.09 3.75 -5.12
N ASP A 26 -23.05 3.13 -4.42
CA ASP A 26 -23.30 1.70 -4.46
C ASP A 26 -24.41 1.42 -5.48
N HIS A 27 -24.09 0.62 -6.51
CA HIS A 27 -24.97 0.36 -7.67
C HIS A 27 -25.81 -0.92 -7.51
N PHE A 28 -25.76 -1.57 -6.35
CA PHE A 28 -26.59 -2.73 -6.01
C PHE A 28 -27.94 -2.36 -5.39
N GLY A 29 -28.22 -1.07 -5.18
CA GLY A 29 -29.50 -0.59 -4.66
C GLY A 29 -30.66 -0.81 -5.64
N ARG A 30 -31.79 -1.28 -5.11
CA ARG A 30 -33.03 -1.53 -5.88
C ARG A 30 -34.21 -0.89 -5.15
N LEU A 31 -35.36 -0.78 -5.83
CA LEU A 31 -36.57 -0.21 -5.23
C LEU A 31 -36.95 -0.94 -3.94
N GLY A 32 -37.32 -0.17 -2.91
CA GLY A 32 -37.66 -0.70 -1.59
C GLY A 32 -36.47 -1.08 -0.70
N PHE A 33 -35.22 -0.93 -1.15
CA PHE A 33 -34.05 -1.04 -0.28
C PHE A 33 -34.05 0.09 0.77
N PHE A 34 -33.51 -0.21 1.95
CA PHE A 34 -33.31 0.78 3.00
C PHE A 34 -32.00 1.55 2.78
N TYR A 35 -31.93 2.76 3.34
CA TYR A 35 -30.79 3.67 3.21
C TYR A 35 -30.50 4.36 4.55
N ASP A 36 -29.24 4.40 4.96
CA ASP A 36 -28.77 5.18 6.12
C ASP A 36 -28.14 6.49 5.62
N ALA A 37 -28.94 7.55 5.57
CA ALA A 37 -28.48 8.89 5.20
C ALA A 37 -27.48 9.52 6.21
N CYS A 38 -27.31 8.95 7.41
CA CYS A 38 -26.27 9.43 8.32
C CYS A 38 -24.86 9.08 7.81
N ARG A 39 -24.75 7.97 7.05
CA ARG A 39 -23.51 7.43 6.48
C ARG A 39 -23.49 7.39 4.94
N ASP A 40 -24.61 7.69 4.30
CA ASP A 40 -24.87 7.52 2.86
C ASP A 40 -24.51 6.12 2.34
N CYS A 41 -25.07 5.09 3.00
CA CYS A 41 -24.88 3.68 2.63
C CYS A 41 -26.19 2.87 2.52
N LEU A 42 -26.16 1.79 1.72
CA LEU A 42 -27.30 0.90 1.52
C LEU A 42 -27.49 -0.07 2.69
N ILE A 43 -28.75 -0.37 2.99
CA ILE A 43 -29.17 -1.42 3.94
C ILE A 43 -30.03 -2.44 3.18
N LYS A 44 -29.79 -3.73 3.47
CA LYS A 44 -30.46 -4.85 2.79
C LYS A 44 -31.98 -4.72 2.74
N GLN A 45 -32.52 -5.18 1.62
CA GLN A 45 -33.96 -5.22 1.35
C GLN A 45 -34.74 -5.92 2.47
N PRO A 46 -35.85 -5.34 2.96
CA PRO A 46 -36.86 -6.10 3.69
C PRO A 46 -37.61 -7.05 2.72
N ASN A 47 -38.12 -8.18 3.20
CA ASN A 47 -38.86 -9.15 2.37
C ASN A 47 -40.24 -8.60 1.94
N ILE A 48 -40.27 -7.72 0.95
CA ILE A 48 -41.47 -7.05 0.43
C ILE A 48 -41.58 -7.27 -1.08
N ASN A 49 -42.66 -7.93 -1.51
CA ASN A 49 -43.09 -7.93 -2.91
C ASN A 49 -43.70 -6.56 -3.26
N VAL A 50 -42.85 -5.57 -3.55
CA VAL A 50 -43.30 -4.24 -3.94
C VAL A 50 -43.81 -4.23 -5.37
N LYS A 51 -44.80 -3.38 -5.66
CA LYS A 51 -45.33 -3.18 -7.01
C LYS A 51 -44.72 -1.95 -7.62
N GLU A 52 -44.02 -2.15 -8.72
CA GLU A 52 -43.27 -1.11 -9.42
C GLU A 52 -44.13 -0.41 -10.48
N THR A 53 -43.68 0.75 -10.92
CA THR A 53 -44.16 1.45 -12.11
C THR A 53 -42.92 1.96 -12.83
N LEU A 54 -42.68 1.42 -14.02
CA LEU A 54 -41.58 1.86 -14.87
C LEU A 54 -42.05 3.09 -15.63
N CYS A 55 -41.54 4.25 -15.26
CA CYS A 55 -41.78 5.49 -15.98
C CYS A 55 -40.74 5.59 -17.11
N GLN A 56 -41.17 5.27 -18.33
CA GLN A 56 -40.46 5.76 -19.50
C GLN A 56 -40.51 7.30 -19.49
N VAL A 57 -39.35 7.91 -19.71
CA VAL A 57 -39.17 9.36 -19.77
C VAL A 57 -38.55 9.64 -21.14
N ASP A 58 -38.81 10.81 -21.72
CA ASP A 58 -38.06 11.26 -22.90
C ASP A 58 -36.57 11.31 -22.54
N LYS A 59 -35.73 10.65 -23.34
CA LYS A 59 -34.28 10.47 -23.09
C LYS A 59 -33.61 11.74 -22.58
N ILE A 60 -33.16 11.75 -21.31
CA ILE A 60 -32.48 12.92 -20.75
C ILE A 60 -30.98 12.74 -20.94
N VAL A 61 -30.42 13.45 -21.91
CA VAL A 61 -28.97 13.54 -22.12
C VAL A 61 -28.46 14.88 -21.55
N THR A 62 -27.42 14.83 -20.73
CA THR A 62 -26.69 16.01 -20.26
C THR A 62 -25.19 15.81 -20.45
N GLY A 63 -24.46 16.91 -20.56
CA GLY A 63 -23.02 16.85 -20.76
C GLY A 63 -22.40 18.23 -20.76
N GLU A 64 -21.21 18.32 -20.19
CA GLU A 64 -20.51 19.58 -19.94
C GLU A 64 -19.00 19.33 -19.76
N ILE A 65 -18.17 20.27 -20.20
CA ILE A 65 -16.73 20.28 -19.91
C ILE A 65 -16.48 21.24 -18.76
N LYS A 66 -15.86 20.75 -17.69
CA LYS A 66 -15.46 21.55 -16.53
C LYS A 66 -13.95 21.74 -16.52
N TYR A 67 -13.54 22.92 -16.08
CA TYR A 67 -12.17 23.41 -16.16
C TYR A 67 -11.57 23.42 -14.76
N GLY A 68 -10.34 22.92 -14.62
CA GLY A 68 -9.55 23.14 -13.41
C GLY A 68 -9.07 24.59 -13.31
N TYR A 69 -8.64 25.00 -12.11
CA TYR A 69 -8.17 26.35 -11.84
C TYR A 69 -6.87 26.31 -11.02
N ASP A 70 -5.96 27.24 -11.28
CA ASP A 70 -4.65 27.30 -10.61
C ASP A 70 -4.74 27.75 -9.13
N ASP A 71 -5.82 28.44 -8.74
CA ASP A 71 -6.02 29.01 -7.39
C ASP A 71 -6.71 28.04 -6.42
N GLN A 72 -7.54 27.11 -6.93
CA GLN A 72 -8.24 26.10 -6.12
C GLN A 72 -8.00 24.67 -6.65
N PRO A 73 -6.74 24.22 -6.75
CA PRO A 73 -6.33 22.98 -7.41
C PRO A 73 -6.80 21.69 -6.73
N GLN A 74 -7.43 21.79 -5.55
CA GLN A 74 -7.86 20.68 -4.70
C GLN A 74 -9.35 20.32 -4.87
N LYS A 75 -10.10 21.04 -5.72
CA LYS A 75 -11.58 21.03 -5.71
C LYS A 75 -12.22 20.35 -6.93
N LEU A 76 -11.55 19.38 -7.56
CA LEU A 76 -12.11 18.59 -8.67
C LEU A 76 -13.47 17.97 -8.32
N LEU A 77 -13.64 17.46 -7.10
CA LEU A 77 -14.91 16.93 -6.63
C LEU A 77 -16.04 17.98 -6.61
N ARG A 78 -15.77 19.24 -6.23
CA ARG A 78 -16.78 20.32 -6.28
C ARG A 78 -17.18 20.71 -7.71
N LEU A 79 -16.38 20.34 -8.72
CA LEU A 79 -16.82 20.46 -10.11
C LEU A 79 -17.86 19.38 -10.44
N LEU A 80 -17.84 18.20 -9.80
CA LEU A 80 -18.87 17.19 -10.01
C LEU A 80 -20.20 17.59 -9.39
N SER A 81 -21.29 17.23 -10.07
CA SER A 81 -22.68 17.52 -9.65
C SER A 81 -23.15 16.52 -8.58
N ILE A 82 -22.42 16.45 -7.47
CA ILE A 82 -22.68 15.58 -6.30
C ILE A 82 -23.32 16.43 -5.19
N ASP A 83 -24.23 15.83 -4.41
CA ASP A 83 -24.91 16.49 -3.27
C ASP A 83 -23.91 16.91 -2.17
N GLU A 84 -24.09 18.09 -1.58
CA GLU A 84 -23.14 18.68 -0.63
C GLU A 84 -22.91 17.87 0.65
N HIS A 85 -23.87 17.06 1.10
CA HIS A 85 -23.66 16.16 2.24
C HIS A 85 -23.13 14.80 1.80
N LEU A 86 -23.49 14.32 0.62
CA LEU A 86 -22.90 13.11 0.03
C LEU A 86 -21.40 13.31 -0.24
N MET A 87 -21.02 14.51 -0.67
CA MET A 87 -19.63 14.97 -0.81
C MET A 87 -18.86 14.81 0.51
N LEU A 88 -19.42 15.33 1.61
CA LEU A 88 -18.85 15.19 2.94
C LEU A 88 -18.74 13.71 3.37
N SER A 89 -19.68 12.84 2.96
CA SER A 89 -19.64 11.41 3.28
C SER A 89 -18.51 10.66 2.54
N ILE A 90 -18.21 11.05 1.29
CA ILE A 90 -17.06 10.53 0.53
C ILE A 90 -15.75 10.99 1.19
N LEU A 91 -15.63 12.28 1.49
CA LEU A 91 -14.44 12.88 2.12
C LEU A 91 -14.14 12.35 3.53
N LEU A 92 -15.16 11.89 4.25
CA LEU A 92 -15.05 11.33 5.60
C LEU A 92 -15.03 9.79 5.64
N GLU A 93 -14.77 9.14 4.49
CA GLU A 93 -14.64 7.69 4.35
C GLU A 93 -15.88 6.90 4.87
N LEU A 94 -17.07 7.53 4.86
CA LEU A 94 -18.33 6.93 5.36
C LEU A 94 -18.99 5.98 4.35
N THR A 95 -18.66 6.15 3.07
CA THR A 95 -19.18 5.41 1.92
C THR A 95 -17.98 5.05 1.01
N PRO A 96 -17.97 3.90 0.32
CA PRO A 96 -16.79 3.46 -0.42
C PRO A 96 -16.43 4.38 -1.60
N ASN A 97 -15.13 4.59 -1.83
CA ASN A 97 -14.62 5.42 -2.92
C ASN A 97 -14.59 4.62 -4.25
N THR A 98 -15.76 4.36 -4.82
CA THR A 98 -15.93 3.65 -6.10
C THR A 98 -16.21 4.59 -7.28
N ASP A 99 -15.55 4.30 -8.41
CA ASP A 99 -15.66 4.97 -9.69
C ASP A 99 -15.57 6.50 -9.57
N LYS A 100 -16.60 7.27 -9.93
CA LYS A 100 -16.49 8.75 -9.97
C LYS A 100 -16.23 9.41 -8.61
N THR A 101 -16.40 8.71 -7.49
CA THR A 101 -15.98 9.21 -6.16
C THR A 101 -14.49 8.98 -5.92
N SER A 102 -13.87 7.96 -6.53
CA SER A 102 -12.41 7.75 -6.54
C SER A 102 -11.62 8.84 -7.29
N LEU A 103 -12.30 9.85 -7.88
CA LEU A 103 -11.70 11.13 -8.25
C LEU A 103 -11.07 11.86 -7.05
N ILE A 104 -11.47 11.52 -5.82
CA ILE A 104 -10.83 11.97 -4.57
C ILE A 104 -9.36 11.51 -4.47
N ASN A 105 -9.04 10.31 -4.96
CA ASN A 105 -7.69 9.73 -5.02
C ASN A 105 -6.99 10.07 -6.35
N TYR A 106 -7.13 11.32 -6.83
CA TYR A 106 -6.41 11.80 -8.01
C TYR A 106 -5.20 12.63 -7.57
N SER A 107 -4.05 11.97 -7.47
CA SER A 107 -2.81 12.51 -6.87
C SER A 107 -2.25 13.75 -7.56
N HIS A 108 -2.48 13.92 -8.87
CA HIS A 108 -2.01 15.09 -9.60
C HIS A 108 -2.87 16.33 -9.30
N LEU A 109 -2.21 17.43 -8.92
CA LEU A 109 -2.88 18.73 -8.72
C LEU A 109 -3.63 19.18 -9.98
N SER A 110 -4.94 19.42 -9.85
CA SER A 110 -5.70 20.06 -10.91
C SER A 110 -5.23 21.50 -11.11
N ASN A 111 -5.34 22.00 -12.34
CA ASN A 111 -4.81 23.29 -12.76
C ASN A 111 -5.57 23.77 -13.99
N LYS A 112 -5.23 24.95 -14.54
CA LYS A 112 -5.90 25.49 -15.75
C LYS A 112 -5.82 24.63 -17.01
N TYR A 113 -5.01 23.56 -17.01
CA TYR A 113 -4.92 22.57 -18.09
C TYR A 113 -5.65 21.25 -17.77
N THR A 114 -6.25 21.10 -16.59
CA THR A 114 -7.11 19.95 -16.28
C THR A 114 -8.51 20.17 -16.83
N ARG A 115 -9.15 19.12 -17.36
CA ARG A 115 -10.55 19.08 -17.76
C ARG A 115 -11.26 17.89 -17.13
N LEU A 116 -12.54 18.06 -16.83
CA LEU A 116 -13.48 16.96 -16.62
C LEU A 116 -14.49 17.01 -17.76
N PHE A 117 -14.44 16.02 -18.65
CA PHE A 117 -15.46 15.79 -19.67
C PHE A 117 -16.56 14.94 -19.04
N CYS A 118 -17.69 15.58 -18.71
CA CYS A 118 -18.81 14.94 -18.04
C CYS A 118 -19.93 14.64 -19.03
N TYR A 119 -20.52 13.44 -18.94
CA TYR A 119 -21.66 13.02 -19.75
C TYR A 119 -22.59 12.13 -18.92
N SER A 120 -23.89 12.37 -18.99
CA SER A 120 -24.89 11.49 -18.40
C SER A 120 -26.09 11.30 -19.33
N TYR A 121 -26.61 10.09 -19.34
CA TYR A 121 -27.77 9.66 -20.10
C TYR A 121 -28.70 8.90 -19.17
N ILE A 122 -29.89 9.46 -18.89
CA ILE A 122 -30.96 8.75 -18.18
C ILE A 122 -31.83 8.06 -19.23
N ASP A 123 -31.85 6.74 -19.17
CA ASP A 123 -32.62 5.87 -20.05
C ASP A 123 -34.09 5.77 -19.60
N HIS A 124 -34.29 5.46 -18.31
CA HIS A 124 -35.62 5.35 -17.71
C HIS A 124 -35.60 5.65 -16.20
N ILE A 125 -36.78 5.91 -15.64
CA ILE A 125 -36.94 6.11 -14.19
C ILE A 125 -37.90 5.06 -13.63
N GLN A 126 -37.38 4.17 -12.80
CA GLN A 126 -38.15 3.17 -12.09
C GLN A 126 -38.69 3.80 -10.80
N LYS A 127 -39.99 3.68 -10.50
CA LYS A 127 -40.56 4.18 -9.24
C LYS A 127 -41.47 3.15 -8.58
N LEU A 128 -41.60 3.22 -7.26
CA LEU A 128 -42.63 2.48 -6.54
C LEU A 128 -44.02 2.98 -6.96
N SER A 129 -44.93 2.06 -7.28
CA SER A 129 -46.32 2.43 -7.50
C SER A 129 -46.92 3.02 -6.22
N ASN A 130 -47.83 4.00 -6.34
CA ASN A 130 -48.32 4.85 -5.25
C ASN A 130 -49.13 4.13 -4.12
N LYS A 131 -49.03 2.80 -3.99
CA LYS A 131 -49.61 2.01 -2.91
C LYS A 131 -48.74 2.00 -1.66
N ILE A 132 -48.55 3.19 -1.09
CA ILE A 132 -47.95 3.41 0.24
C ILE A 132 -48.62 2.53 1.32
N LYS A 133 -49.89 2.14 1.14
CA LYS A 133 -50.62 1.19 2.00
C LYS A 133 -49.99 -0.20 2.05
N ASP A 134 -49.47 -0.71 0.93
CA ASP A 134 -48.95 -2.08 0.82
C ASP A 134 -47.60 -2.18 1.58
N ILE A 135 -46.78 -1.12 1.54
CA ILE A 135 -45.50 -1.01 2.25
C ILE A 135 -45.69 -1.04 3.79
N LYS A 136 -46.72 -0.33 4.30
CA LYS A 136 -46.97 -0.22 5.75
C LYS A 136 -47.09 -1.57 6.44
N GLN A 137 -47.75 -2.55 5.83
CA GLN A 137 -48.02 -3.83 6.48
C GLN A 137 -46.75 -4.66 6.78
N PHE A 138 -45.67 -4.47 6.00
CA PHE A 138 -44.40 -5.18 6.20
C PHE A 138 -43.41 -4.42 7.10
N MET A 139 -43.46 -3.08 7.09
CA MET A 139 -42.52 -2.21 7.81
C MET A 139 -42.46 -2.48 9.33
N TYR A 140 -43.60 -2.78 9.96
CA TYR A 140 -43.71 -2.93 11.43
C TYR A 140 -42.85 -4.03 12.06
N SER A 141 -42.42 -5.04 11.30
CA SER A 141 -41.63 -6.16 11.81
C SER A 141 -40.11 -5.98 11.71
N SER A 142 -39.67 -5.01 10.92
CA SER A 142 -38.29 -4.99 10.37
C SER A 142 -37.50 -3.72 10.65
N ILE A 143 -38.15 -2.57 10.92
CA ILE A 143 -37.43 -1.28 11.00
C ILE A 143 -36.63 -1.13 12.31
N SER A 144 -37.20 -1.52 13.46
CA SER A 144 -36.66 -1.22 14.80
C SER A 144 -35.29 -1.83 15.10
N SER A 145 -34.81 -2.79 14.30
CA SER A 145 -33.48 -3.38 14.39
C SER A 145 -32.46 -2.83 13.37
N THR A 146 -32.86 -1.88 12.52
CA THR A 146 -32.01 -1.36 11.43
C THR A 146 -31.40 0.01 11.74
N ALA A 147 -30.35 0.37 11.01
CA ALA A 147 -29.77 1.72 11.01
C ALA A 147 -30.49 2.69 10.03
N ALA A 148 -31.55 2.24 9.35
CA ALA A 148 -32.14 2.97 8.24
C ALA A 148 -32.87 4.26 8.66
N THR A 149 -32.76 5.28 7.82
CA THR A 149 -33.52 6.54 7.93
C THR A 149 -34.45 6.76 6.74
N HIS A 150 -34.10 6.22 5.57
CA HIS A 150 -34.84 6.36 4.32
C HIS A 150 -35.08 5.02 3.61
N ILE A 151 -35.99 5.02 2.63
CA ILE A 151 -36.24 3.92 1.70
C ILE A 151 -36.12 4.45 0.26
N ILE A 152 -35.54 3.65 -0.64
CA ILE A 152 -35.44 3.97 -2.07
C ILE A 152 -36.82 3.81 -2.71
N THR A 153 -37.45 4.94 -3.08
CA THR A 153 -38.78 5.00 -3.71
C THR A 153 -38.71 5.19 -5.23
N GLY A 154 -37.57 5.62 -5.75
CA GLY A 154 -37.30 5.73 -7.18
C GLY A 154 -35.81 5.57 -7.51
N ILE A 155 -35.52 5.18 -8.75
CA ILE A 155 -34.16 5.06 -9.30
C ILE A 155 -34.16 5.65 -10.70
N GLU A 156 -33.19 6.52 -10.97
CA GLU A 156 -32.87 7.03 -12.31
C GLU A 156 -31.76 6.12 -12.87
N TRP A 157 -31.99 5.44 -14.00
CA TRP A 157 -31.10 4.42 -14.56
C TRP A 157 -30.47 4.90 -15.89
N GLY A 158 -29.24 4.48 -16.17
CA GLY A 158 -28.54 4.74 -17.44
C GLY A 158 -27.02 4.89 -17.29
N ILE A 159 -26.43 5.87 -17.97
CA ILE A 159 -24.99 6.18 -17.95
C ILE A 159 -24.71 7.43 -17.13
N ASP A 160 -23.65 7.39 -16.34
CA ASP A 160 -22.98 8.56 -15.78
C ASP A 160 -21.47 8.38 -15.92
N LEU A 161 -20.79 9.39 -16.46
CA LEU A 161 -19.41 9.34 -16.90
C LEU A 161 -18.68 10.63 -16.55
N VAL A 162 -17.50 10.48 -15.96
CA VAL A 162 -16.49 11.53 -15.89
C VAL A 162 -15.21 11.01 -16.56
N VAL A 163 -14.72 11.70 -17.59
CA VAL A 163 -13.35 11.51 -18.09
C VAL A 163 -12.51 12.69 -17.64
N LEU A 164 -11.55 12.44 -16.76
CA LEU A 164 -10.52 13.42 -16.45
C LEU A 164 -9.48 13.43 -17.56
N LEU A 165 -9.09 14.63 -18.00
CA LEU A 165 -8.04 14.86 -18.98
C LEU A 165 -7.04 15.88 -18.42
N GLN A 166 -5.74 15.58 -18.49
CA GLN A 166 -4.69 16.55 -18.26
C GLN A 166 -4.12 16.99 -19.62
N LEU A 167 -4.41 18.23 -20.00
CA LEU A 167 -3.90 18.83 -21.23
C LEU A 167 -2.42 19.24 -21.06
N PRO A 168 -1.67 19.37 -22.16
CA PRO A 168 -0.29 19.84 -22.11
C PRO A 168 -0.22 21.29 -21.58
N VAL A 169 0.94 21.67 -21.04
CA VAL A 169 1.23 23.02 -20.51
C VAL A 169 1.51 23.99 -21.67
N ASP A 170 0.55 24.09 -22.58
CA ASP A 170 0.57 24.84 -23.84
C ASP A 170 -0.83 25.44 -24.03
N HIS A 171 -0.94 26.76 -23.88
CA HIS A 171 -2.22 27.47 -23.93
C HIS A 171 -2.94 27.29 -25.28
N ASP A 172 -2.19 27.38 -26.39
CA ASP A 172 -2.79 27.42 -27.71
C ASP A 172 -3.18 26.01 -28.17
N LYS A 173 -2.43 24.97 -27.75
CA LYS A 173 -2.90 23.58 -27.88
C LYS A 173 -4.09 23.29 -26.99
N ALA A 174 -4.12 23.78 -25.75
CA ALA A 174 -5.25 23.55 -24.85
C ALA A 174 -6.57 24.11 -25.43
N VAL A 175 -6.56 25.34 -25.97
CA VAL A 175 -7.73 25.95 -26.63
C VAL A 175 -8.17 25.17 -27.89
N GLN A 176 -7.23 24.62 -28.66
CA GLN A 176 -7.54 23.76 -29.81
C GLN A 176 -8.16 22.42 -29.36
N ILE A 177 -7.59 21.77 -28.34
CA ILE A 177 -8.15 20.54 -27.77
C ILE A 177 -9.54 20.80 -27.17
N ASP A 178 -9.75 21.90 -26.45
CA ASP A 178 -11.06 22.29 -25.92
C ASP A 178 -12.11 22.45 -27.04
N THR A 179 -11.72 22.97 -28.20
CA THR A 179 -12.59 23.05 -29.38
C THR A 179 -13.00 21.64 -29.88
N ILE A 180 -12.06 20.69 -29.91
CA ILE A 180 -12.30 19.29 -30.32
C ILE A 180 -13.15 18.55 -29.27
N LEU A 181 -12.90 18.77 -27.97
CA LEU A 181 -13.71 18.21 -26.89
C LEU A 181 -15.16 18.69 -26.96
N ASN A 182 -15.40 19.98 -27.22
CA ASN A 182 -16.75 20.51 -27.43
C ASN A 182 -17.43 19.91 -28.68
N LYS A 183 -16.68 19.64 -29.76
CA LYS A 183 -17.16 18.94 -30.97
C LYS A 183 -17.53 17.48 -30.70
N LEU A 184 -16.76 16.77 -29.87
CA LEU A 184 -17.08 15.41 -29.42
C LEU A 184 -18.32 15.42 -28.49
N LEU A 185 -18.41 16.37 -27.57
CA LEU A 185 -19.53 16.48 -26.63
C LEU A 185 -20.85 16.79 -27.33
N SER A 186 -20.88 17.75 -28.27
CA SER A 186 -22.09 18.02 -29.06
C SER A 186 -22.49 16.81 -29.92
N SER A 187 -21.51 16.08 -30.44
CA SER A 187 -21.72 14.79 -31.13
C SER A 187 -22.26 13.68 -30.22
N LEU A 188 -22.11 13.77 -28.90
CA LEU A 188 -22.75 12.86 -27.94
C LEU A 188 -24.18 13.30 -27.57
N LEU A 189 -24.41 14.60 -27.43
CA LEU A 189 -25.68 15.19 -26.98
C LEU A 189 -26.80 15.12 -28.03
N HIS A 190 -26.47 15.22 -29.31
CA HIS A 190 -27.41 15.02 -30.42
C HIS A 190 -27.34 13.56 -30.88
N GLU A 191 -28.46 12.92 -31.25
CA GLU A 191 -28.51 11.48 -31.64
C GLU A 191 -27.85 11.16 -33.01
N GLU A 192 -26.95 12.01 -33.49
CA GLU A 192 -26.20 11.83 -34.73
C GLU A 192 -25.01 10.86 -34.57
N SER A 193 -24.43 10.41 -35.68
CA SER A 193 -23.12 9.73 -35.69
C SER A 193 -22.03 10.68 -35.19
N ILE A 194 -21.01 10.16 -34.51
CA ILE A 194 -19.89 10.99 -34.03
C ILE A 194 -19.26 11.75 -35.20
N CYS A 195 -19.15 13.08 -35.07
CA CYS A 195 -18.61 13.92 -36.11
C CYS A 195 -17.17 13.50 -36.43
N PRO A 196 -16.83 13.16 -37.69
CA PRO A 196 -15.49 12.73 -38.03
C PRO A 196 -14.48 13.81 -37.68
N LEU A 197 -13.41 13.40 -37.01
CA LEU A 197 -12.26 14.24 -36.76
C LEU A 197 -11.35 14.25 -38.01
N THR A 198 -10.69 15.37 -38.27
CA THR A 198 -9.59 15.43 -39.24
C THR A 198 -8.34 14.80 -38.65
N GLN A 199 -7.38 14.43 -39.50
CA GLN A 199 -6.10 13.88 -39.05
C GLN A 199 -5.32 14.86 -38.14
N ASP A 200 -5.51 16.17 -38.32
CA ASP A 200 -4.93 17.21 -37.46
C ASP A 200 -5.62 17.26 -36.09
N GLU A 201 -6.96 17.15 -36.04
CA GLU A 201 -7.72 17.04 -34.79
C GLU A 201 -7.39 15.75 -34.03
N GLU A 202 -7.17 14.63 -34.74
CA GLU A 202 -6.70 13.38 -34.16
C GLU A 202 -5.32 13.55 -33.51
N SER A 203 -4.35 14.11 -34.23
CA SER A 203 -3.00 14.37 -33.73
C SER A 203 -2.96 15.35 -32.54
N LEU A 204 -3.89 16.32 -32.49
CA LEU A 204 -4.06 17.20 -31.33
C LEU A 204 -4.56 16.47 -30.08
N LEU A 205 -5.45 15.48 -30.22
CA LEU A 205 -5.89 14.65 -29.08
C LEU A 205 -4.78 13.72 -28.55
N GLU A 206 -3.81 13.32 -29.38
CA GLU A 206 -2.64 12.54 -28.92
C GLU A 206 -1.64 13.33 -28.07
N HIS A 207 -1.82 14.65 -27.94
CA HIS A 207 -1.05 15.49 -27.03
C HIS A 207 -1.60 15.52 -25.58
N ILE A 208 -2.74 14.89 -25.29
CA ILE A 208 -3.28 14.80 -23.94
C ILE A 208 -2.34 13.95 -23.07
N VAL A 209 -1.86 14.53 -21.97
CA VAL A 209 -0.78 13.97 -21.13
C VAL A 209 -1.27 12.81 -20.27
N HIS A 210 -2.51 12.88 -19.78
CA HIS A 210 -3.13 11.85 -18.96
C HIS A 210 -4.65 11.82 -19.20
N THR A 211 -5.22 10.62 -19.24
CA THR A 211 -6.66 10.38 -19.35
C THR A 211 -7.06 9.35 -18.31
N LYS A 212 -8.08 9.63 -17.48
CA LYS A 212 -8.63 8.68 -16.51
C LYS A 212 -10.16 8.65 -16.61
N VAL A 213 -10.72 7.46 -16.82
CA VAL A 213 -12.15 7.24 -17.04
C VAL A 213 -12.79 6.73 -15.74
N TYR A 214 -13.90 7.35 -15.34
CA TYR A 214 -14.65 7.01 -14.14
C TYR A 214 -16.13 6.75 -14.49
N THR A 215 -16.53 5.47 -14.58
CA THR A 215 -17.92 5.04 -14.85
C THR A 215 -18.11 3.56 -14.56
N TYR A 216 -19.34 3.15 -14.20
CA TYR A 216 -19.68 1.73 -13.95
C TYR A 216 -19.90 0.91 -15.23
N VAL A 217 -19.93 1.57 -16.39
CA VAL A 217 -20.12 0.96 -17.69
C VAL A 217 -18.97 0.00 -17.99
N SER A 218 -19.26 -1.30 -17.94
CA SER A 218 -18.25 -2.34 -18.11
C SER A 218 -17.56 -2.21 -19.48
N GLY A 219 -16.22 -2.28 -19.47
CA GLY A 219 -15.38 -2.08 -20.66
C GLY A 219 -14.82 -0.66 -20.86
N LEU A 220 -15.46 0.40 -20.34
CA LEU A 220 -14.93 1.77 -20.50
C LEU A 220 -13.69 2.06 -19.63
N ASN A 221 -13.51 1.35 -18.52
CA ASN A 221 -12.51 1.69 -17.50
C ASN A 221 -11.05 1.40 -17.91
N HIS A 222 -10.84 0.77 -19.07
CA HIS A 222 -9.52 0.56 -19.68
C HIS A 222 -9.27 1.46 -20.92
N VAL A 223 -10.21 2.35 -21.26
CA VAL A 223 -10.11 3.19 -22.47
C VAL A 223 -9.32 4.47 -22.17
N THR A 224 -8.18 4.65 -22.84
CA THR A 224 -7.22 5.74 -22.56
C THR A 224 -7.38 6.97 -23.46
N LYS A 225 -8.29 6.95 -24.45
CA LYS A 225 -8.55 8.07 -25.37
C LYS A 225 -10.01 8.51 -25.30
N VAL A 226 -10.25 9.80 -25.07
CA VAL A 226 -11.60 10.40 -24.93
C VAL A 226 -12.50 10.15 -26.14
N ARG A 227 -11.95 10.13 -27.37
CA ARG A 227 -12.68 9.83 -28.61
C ARG A 227 -13.22 8.40 -28.61
N ASP A 228 -12.46 7.46 -28.08
CA ASP A 228 -12.81 6.03 -28.07
C ASP A 228 -13.88 5.75 -27.00
N VAL A 229 -13.83 6.48 -25.86
CA VAL A 229 -14.92 6.52 -24.88
C VAL A 229 -16.22 7.02 -25.52
N CYS A 230 -16.15 8.09 -26.32
CA CYS A 230 -17.32 8.61 -27.03
C CYS A 230 -17.89 7.58 -28.02
N HIS A 231 -17.04 6.95 -28.84
CA HIS A 231 -17.46 5.89 -29.79
C HIS A 231 -18.14 4.72 -29.07
N TYR A 232 -17.52 4.20 -28.02
CA TYR A 232 -18.05 3.08 -27.26
C TYR A 232 -19.45 3.37 -26.70
N ILE A 233 -19.67 4.57 -26.14
CA ILE A 233 -21.01 5.00 -25.70
C ILE A 233 -21.98 5.01 -26.87
N LYS A 234 -21.65 5.66 -27.99
CA LYS A 234 -22.57 5.81 -29.12
C LYS A 234 -22.94 4.48 -29.78
N GLU A 235 -22.02 3.51 -29.83
CA GLU A 235 -22.30 2.18 -30.36
C GLU A 235 -23.14 1.32 -29.41
N ASN A 236 -23.01 1.51 -28.09
CA ASN A 236 -23.56 0.61 -27.08
C ASN A 236 -24.64 1.22 -26.17
N ILE A 237 -25.03 2.49 -26.36
CA ILE A 237 -25.97 3.23 -25.46
C ILE A 237 -27.29 2.49 -25.20
N ASN A 238 -27.82 1.79 -26.22
CA ASN A 238 -29.06 1.02 -26.11
C ASN A 238 -28.90 -0.34 -25.39
N ASN A 239 -27.67 -0.72 -25.01
CA ASN A 239 -27.31 -1.98 -24.36
C ASN A 239 -26.76 -1.78 -22.92
N ILE A 240 -26.62 -0.53 -22.46
CA ILE A 240 -25.89 -0.16 -21.23
C ILE A 240 -26.83 0.31 -20.10
N SER A 241 -28.15 0.32 -20.30
CA SER A 241 -29.18 0.97 -19.46
C SER A 241 -29.24 0.61 -17.96
N ASP A 242 -28.56 -0.43 -17.50
CA ASP A 242 -28.89 -1.16 -16.26
C ASP A 242 -28.05 -0.75 -15.03
N TYR A 243 -27.54 0.50 -15.00
CA TYR A 243 -26.82 1.07 -13.85
C TYR A 243 -27.62 2.20 -13.17
N PRO A 244 -27.78 2.21 -11.83
CA PRO A 244 -28.35 3.35 -11.11
C PRO A 244 -27.45 4.59 -11.23
N ILE A 245 -28.04 5.76 -11.50
CA ILE A 245 -27.37 7.08 -11.45
C ILE A 245 -27.78 7.83 -10.18
N THR A 246 -29.08 7.82 -9.87
CA THR A 246 -29.67 8.56 -8.74
C THR A 246 -30.66 7.68 -7.98
N TYR A 247 -30.53 7.64 -6.66
CA TYR A 247 -31.56 7.19 -5.75
C TYR A 247 -32.48 8.34 -5.33
N ILE A 248 -33.79 8.10 -5.47
CA ILE A 248 -34.85 8.95 -4.94
C ILE A 248 -35.28 8.32 -3.61
N LEU A 249 -35.02 9.04 -2.51
CA LEU A 249 -35.18 8.57 -1.13
C LEU A 249 -36.36 9.26 -0.46
N GLN A 250 -37.19 8.48 0.24
CA GLN A 250 -38.25 9.00 1.11
C GLN A 250 -37.98 8.63 2.58
N PRO A 251 -38.17 9.56 3.55
CA PRO A 251 -37.97 9.28 4.98
C PRO A 251 -38.92 8.18 5.50
N ILE A 252 -38.38 7.20 6.24
CA ILE A 252 -39.17 6.08 6.78
C ILE A 252 -40.30 6.57 7.71
N LYS A 253 -40.04 7.64 8.48
CA LYS A 253 -41.00 8.31 9.37
C LYS A 253 -42.32 8.73 8.69
N ASP A 254 -42.30 8.99 7.38
CA ASP A 254 -43.48 9.48 6.66
C ASP A 254 -44.52 8.38 6.44
N PHE A 255 -44.07 7.11 6.47
CA PHE A 255 -44.90 5.92 6.34
C PHE A 255 -45.56 5.52 7.69
N SER A 256 -44.92 5.78 8.82
CA SER A 256 -45.23 5.21 10.15
C SER A 256 -46.23 5.99 11.03
N ARG A 257 -47.05 6.89 10.44
CA ARG A 257 -47.99 7.86 11.09
C ARG A 257 -49.04 7.34 12.13
N GLN A 258 -48.92 6.15 12.72
CA GLN A 258 -49.85 5.63 13.73
C GLN A 258 -49.23 5.25 15.09
N HIS A 259 -47.90 5.19 15.22
CA HIS A 259 -47.24 4.88 16.50
C HIS A 259 -46.01 5.77 16.76
N ASN A 260 -45.81 6.17 18.03
CA ASN A 260 -44.70 7.02 18.49
C ASN A 260 -43.38 6.23 18.66
N GLU A 261 -43.11 5.23 17.82
CA GLU A 261 -41.93 4.36 17.94
C GLU A 261 -40.72 4.92 17.18
N GLU A 262 -39.53 4.45 17.58
CA GLU A 262 -38.22 5.10 17.44
C GLU A 262 -37.65 5.11 16.01
N CYS A 263 -38.36 5.74 15.07
CA CYS A 263 -37.85 6.01 13.74
C CYS A 263 -36.61 6.93 13.82
N ARG A 264 -35.44 6.42 13.44
CA ARG A 264 -34.19 7.19 13.40
C ARG A 264 -34.36 8.45 12.57
N LYS A 265 -33.83 9.57 13.09
CA LYS A 265 -33.86 10.86 12.41
C LYS A 265 -32.67 10.99 11.45
N PHE A 266 -32.87 11.82 10.45
CA PHE A 266 -31.79 12.39 9.64
C PHE A 266 -31.90 13.91 9.71
N THR A 267 -30.78 14.58 9.95
CA THR A 267 -30.65 16.02 10.15
C THR A 267 -29.56 16.54 9.23
N LEU A 268 -29.88 17.57 8.44
CA LEU A 268 -28.90 18.24 7.58
C LEU A 268 -27.96 19.09 8.46
N LEU A 269 -26.67 19.12 8.11
CA LEU A 269 -25.73 20.06 8.72
C LEU A 269 -26.07 21.48 8.26
N SER A 270 -25.71 22.50 9.04
CA SER A 270 -25.70 23.86 8.50
C SER A 270 -24.66 23.97 7.39
N LYS A 271 -24.98 24.74 6.34
CA LYS A 271 -24.09 24.90 5.18
C LYS A 271 -22.68 25.39 5.58
N GLU A 272 -22.61 26.38 6.46
CA GLU A 272 -21.35 26.89 7.03
C GLU A 272 -20.51 25.79 7.71
N LEU A 273 -21.14 24.90 8.47
CA LEU A 273 -20.42 23.78 9.10
C LEU A 273 -19.98 22.74 8.07
N ASN A 274 -20.80 22.47 7.05
CA ASN A 274 -20.46 21.56 5.96
C ASN A 274 -19.23 22.08 5.21
N GLU A 275 -19.28 23.31 4.70
CA GLU A 275 -18.18 23.95 3.96
C GLU A 275 -16.88 24.01 4.78
N ASN A 276 -16.96 24.30 6.09
CA ASN A 276 -15.79 24.34 6.98
C ASN A 276 -15.15 22.94 7.20
N ILE A 277 -15.94 21.88 7.40
CA ILE A 277 -15.38 20.51 7.49
C ILE A 277 -14.81 20.10 6.12
N GLU A 278 -15.52 20.41 5.04
CA GLU A 278 -15.16 20.00 3.68
C GLU A 278 -13.84 20.64 3.22
N ASP A 279 -13.67 21.96 3.36
CA ASP A 279 -12.41 22.66 3.02
C ASP A 279 -11.23 22.23 3.91
N TYR A 280 -11.47 21.85 5.18
CA TYR A 280 -10.43 21.31 6.04
C TYR A 280 -9.99 19.90 5.64
N VAL A 281 -10.95 18.99 5.41
CA VAL A 281 -10.68 17.58 5.06
C VAL A 281 -10.08 17.46 3.64
N LEU A 282 -10.58 18.23 2.66
CA LEU A 282 -9.96 18.32 1.34
C LEU A 282 -8.48 18.70 1.43
N LYS A 283 -8.15 19.67 2.29
CA LYS A 283 -6.75 20.07 2.50
C LYS A 283 -5.93 18.94 3.11
N LEU A 284 -6.42 18.25 4.14
CA LEU A 284 -5.72 17.11 4.74
C LEU A 284 -5.46 16.00 3.72
N ILE A 285 -6.45 15.67 2.88
CA ILE A 285 -6.34 14.61 1.86
C ILE A 285 -5.32 14.98 0.78
N VAL A 286 -5.31 16.21 0.28
CA VAL A 286 -4.31 16.61 -0.73
C VAL A 286 -2.92 16.82 -0.13
N ASP A 287 -2.80 17.21 1.14
CA ASP A 287 -1.51 17.24 1.84
C ASP A 287 -1.00 15.81 2.13
N ARG A 288 -1.89 14.85 2.41
CA ARG A 288 -1.61 13.40 2.52
C ARG A 288 -1.08 12.85 1.19
N GLU A 289 -1.90 12.91 0.14
CA GLU A 289 -1.57 12.44 -1.22
C GLU A 289 -0.20 12.95 -1.70
N LYS A 290 0.07 14.26 -1.57
CA LYS A 290 1.37 14.82 -1.98
C LYS A 290 2.55 14.23 -1.23
N LEU A 291 2.47 14.18 0.09
CA LEU A 291 3.53 13.63 0.93
C LEU A 291 3.75 12.14 0.63
N GLN A 292 2.66 11.40 0.43
CA GLN A 292 2.66 10.00 0.04
C GLN A 292 3.43 9.77 -1.27
N ASN A 293 3.02 10.45 -2.35
CA ASN A 293 3.67 10.35 -3.67
C ASN A 293 5.17 10.73 -3.58
N THR A 294 5.50 11.85 -2.93
CA THR A 294 6.92 12.27 -2.82
C THR A 294 7.76 11.31 -1.96
N ILE A 295 7.26 10.83 -0.82
CA ILE A 295 8.04 10.02 0.13
C ILE A 295 8.16 8.56 -0.30
N LEU A 296 7.15 8.01 -1.00
CA LEU A 296 7.07 6.59 -1.32
C LEU A 296 7.21 6.28 -2.82
N GLU A 297 6.87 7.19 -3.72
CA GLU A 297 7.24 7.04 -5.14
C GLU A 297 8.57 7.72 -5.47
N ASP A 298 8.79 8.99 -5.09
CA ASP A 298 9.93 9.77 -5.59
C ASP A 298 11.23 9.61 -4.78
N MET A 299 11.20 9.65 -3.45
CA MET A 299 12.43 9.51 -2.65
C MET A 299 13.18 8.18 -2.84
N PRO A 300 12.52 7.02 -3.06
CA PRO A 300 13.23 5.77 -3.38
C PRO A 300 13.96 5.79 -4.74
N LYS A 301 13.71 6.79 -5.59
CA LYS A 301 14.44 7.02 -6.86
C LYS A 301 15.74 7.80 -6.67
N PHE A 302 16.06 8.26 -5.46
CA PHE A 302 17.30 8.98 -5.16
C PHE A 302 18.51 8.04 -5.34
N SER A 303 19.60 8.59 -5.89
CA SER A 303 20.75 7.79 -6.36
C SER A 303 21.84 7.60 -5.30
N SER A 304 21.71 8.19 -4.12
CA SER A 304 22.72 8.11 -3.06
C SER A 304 22.33 7.18 -1.91
N GLU A 305 23.11 6.12 -1.70
CA GLU A 305 22.94 5.23 -0.55
C GLU A 305 23.21 5.95 0.79
N TYR A 306 24.00 7.02 0.75
CA TYR A 306 24.42 7.83 1.89
C TYR A 306 23.28 8.59 2.61
N LEU A 307 22.07 8.61 2.03
CA LEU A 307 20.87 9.26 2.57
C LEU A 307 19.83 8.30 3.15
N LYS A 308 20.08 6.98 3.15
CA LYS A 308 19.13 5.96 3.66
C LYS A 308 18.65 6.24 5.08
N HIS A 309 19.52 6.72 5.98
CA HIS A 309 19.14 7.07 7.35
C HIS A 309 18.14 8.24 7.39
N GLN A 310 18.37 9.30 6.62
CA GLN A 310 17.47 10.46 6.56
C GLN A 310 16.15 10.10 5.85
N GLN A 311 16.18 9.24 4.82
CA GLN A 311 14.98 8.68 4.18
C GLN A 311 14.12 7.89 5.18
N ASN A 312 14.71 6.97 5.94
CA ASN A 312 14.00 6.16 6.94
C ASN A 312 13.37 7.04 8.04
N ASN A 313 14.08 8.08 8.51
CA ASN A 313 13.53 9.03 9.47
C ASN A 313 12.31 9.79 8.93
N ILE A 314 12.33 10.18 7.64
CA ILE A 314 11.18 10.83 6.98
C ILE A 314 10.01 9.86 6.77
N GLN A 315 10.27 8.57 6.47
CA GLN A 315 9.23 7.54 6.42
C GLN A 315 8.56 7.32 7.79
N ILE A 316 9.33 7.30 8.89
CA ILE A 316 8.79 7.21 10.25
C ILE A 316 7.94 8.44 10.60
N GLN A 317 8.38 9.65 10.23
CA GLN A 317 7.58 10.87 10.38
C GLN A 317 6.31 10.84 9.51
N TRP A 318 6.39 10.31 8.29
CA TRP A 318 5.23 10.12 7.40
C TRP A 318 4.18 9.21 8.03
N LEU A 319 4.56 8.03 8.53
CA LEU A 319 3.62 7.12 9.20
C LEU A 319 2.90 7.81 10.38
N ASN A 320 3.63 8.58 11.18
CA ASN A 320 3.05 9.36 12.29
C ASN A 320 2.06 10.44 11.82
N VAL A 321 2.36 11.15 10.73
CA VAL A 321 1.48 12.17 10.13
C VAL A 321 0.25 11.54 9.46
N ASN A 322 0.43 10.43 8.74
CA ASN A 322 -0.63 9.68 8.08
C ASN A 322 -1.61 9.09 9.11
N GLU A 323 -1.11 8.57 10.24
CA GLU A 323 -1.95 8.11 11.36
C GLU A 323 -2.76 9.26 11.98
N LYS A 324 -2.12 10.42 12.23
CA LYS A 324 -2.80 11.64 12.74
C LYS A 324 -3.93 12.09 11.80
N ILE A 325 -3.68 12.13 10.48
CA ILE A 325 -4.69 12.50 9.47
C ILE A 325 -5.84 11.49 9.46
N THR A 326 -5.53 10.18 9.46
CA THR A 326 -6.53 9.11 9.48
C THR A 326 -7.41 9.17 10.74
N ASN A 327 -6.80 9.40 11.91
CA ASN A 327 -7.54 9.55 13.16
C ASN A 327 -8.42 10.81 13.18
N GLU A 328 -8.00 11.92 12.55
CA GLU A 328 -8.80 13.15 12.44
C GLU A 328 -10.00 12.99 11.49
N ILE A 329 -9.81 12.39 10.31
CA ILE A 329 -10.89 12.04 9.38
C ILE A 329 -11.92 11.17 10.10
N LYS A 330 -11.46 10.18 10.86
CA LYS A 330 -12.29 9.29 11.68
C LYS A 330 -12.98 9.99 12.87
N ARG A 331 -12.35 11.01 13.48
CA ARG A 331 -12.97 11.85 14.53
C ARG A 331 -14.13 12.66 13.94
N LEU A 332 -13.89 13.31 12.80
CA LEU A 332 -14.88 14.11 12.08
C LEU A 332 -16.02 13.25 11.51
N SER A 333 -15.74 12.05 11.00
CA SER A 333 -16.76 11.15 10.46
C SER A 333 -17.76 10.69 11.52
N ASN A 334 -17.29 10.36 12.73
CA ASN A 334 -18.15 10.05 13.88
C ASN A 334 -18.98 11.27 14.34
N PHE A 335 -18.38 12.46 14.39
CA PHE A 335 -19.08 13.72 14.73
C PHE A 335 -20.20 14.05 13.72
N VAL A 336 -19.93 13.88 12.43
CA VAL A 336 -20.91 14.09 11.36
C VAL A 336 -22.07 13.09 11.44
N ILE A 337 -21.80 11.82 11.78
CA ILE A 337 -22.84 10.83 12.08
C ILE A 337 -23.73 11.30 13.24
N GLN A 338 -23.14 11.76 14.36
CA GLN A 338 -23.88 12.20 15.56
C GLN A 338 -24.77 13.43 15.32
N ILE A 339 -24.34 14.38 14.49
CA ILE A 339 -25.22 15.49 14.07
C ILE A 339 -26.35 14.94 13.20
N ARG A 340 -26.04 14.09 12.21
CA ARG A 340 -27.04 13.58 11.26
C ARG A 340 -28.10 12.73 11.93
N SER A 341 -27.76 11.86 12.89
CA SER A 341 -28.73 11.09 13.66
C SER A 341 -29.56 11.93 14.64
N GLY A 342 -29.10 13.14 14.96
CA GLY A 342 -29.72 14.04 15.93
C GLY A 342 -29.35 13.72 17.39
N GLU A 343 -28.20 13.08 17.61
CA GLU A 343 -27.64 12.78 18.94
C GLU A 343 -26.84 13.97 19.53
N ALA A 344 -26.31 14.86 18.69
CA ALA A 344 -25.54 16.03 19.11
C ALA A 344 -26.39 17.29 19.30
N GLU A 345 -26.27 17.96 20.46
CA GLU A 345 -26.83 19.30 20.68
C GLU A 345 -25.92 20.41 20.12
N ASN A 346 -26.52 21.50 19.63
CA ASN A 346 -25.83 22.63 18.97
C ASN A 346 -24.68 23.26 19.77
N LEU A 347 -24.63 23.09 21.09
CA LEU A 347 -23.54 23.60 21.94
C LEU A 347 -22.19 22.90 21.70
N PHE A 348 -22.20 21.62 21.30
CA PHE A 348 -20.96 20.86 21.03
C PHE A 348 -20.24 21.28 19.74
N ILE A 349 -20.98 21.81 18.76
CA ILE A 349 -20.46 22.07 17.41
C ILE A 349 -19.25 23.02 17.44
N LYS A 350 -19.27 24.04 18.30
CA LYS A 350 -18.16 25.00 18.47
C LYS A 350 -17.01 24.52 19.36
N GLN A 351 -17.14 23.35 20.00
CA GLN A 351 -16.08 22.76 20.84
C GLN A 351 -15.35 21.62 20.13
N ILE A 352 -15.97 20.99 19.12
CA ILE A 352 -15.38 19.88 18.35
C ILE A 352 -14.50 20.38 17.20
N PHE A 353 -14.77 21.58 16.67
CA PHE A 353 -13.78 22.39 15.95
C PHE A 353 -12.78 22.99 16.95
N ASN A 354 -11.92 22.12 17.48
CA ASN A 354 -10.86 22.48 18.41
C ASN A 354 -9.60 22.86 17.62
N ASP A 355 -9.38 24.16 17.44
CA ASP A 355 -8.24 24.73 16.69
C ASP A 355 -6.89 24.10 17.08
N ASN A 356 -6.73 23.68 18.34
CA ASN A 356 -5.49 23.07 18.84
C ASN A 356 -5.14 21.75 18.14
N GLU A 357 -6.12 20.85 17.93
CA GLU A 357 -5.88 19.56 17.26
C GLU A 357 -5.51 19.78 15.79
N GLN A 358 -6.25 20.67 15.12
CA GLN A 358 -6.00 21.03 13.72
C GLN A 358 -4.63 21.72 13.54
N MET A 359 -4.23 22.56 14.51
CA MET A 359 -2.91 23.20 14.53
C MET A 359 -1.77 22.20 14.78
N ILE A 360 -1.94 21.21 15.65
CA ILE A 360 -0.94 20.14 15.88
C ILE A 360 -0.74 19.30 14.61
N ILE A 361 -1.84 18.91 13.94
CA ILE A 361 -1.78 18.15 12.68
C ILE A 361 -1.11 18.98 11.59
N LYS A 362 -1.57 20.22 11.39
CA LYS A 362 -0.98 21.16 10.42
C LYS A 362 0.52 21.37 10.68
N ASN A 363 0.94 21.61 11.92
CA ASN A 363 2.34 21.81 12.24
C ASN A 363 3.17 20.56 11.94
N SER A 364 2.65 19.36 12.25
CA SER A 364 3.32 18.09 11.91
C SER A 364 3.49 17.91 10.39
N ILE A 365 2.49 18.31 9.60
CA ILE A 365 2.52 18.30 8.13
C ILE A 365 3.53 19.33 7.60
N ASP A 366 3.50 20.55 8.11
CA ASP A 366 4.37 21.63 7.64
C ASP A 366 5.85 21.43 8.06
N GLU A 367 6.11 20.71 9.16
CA GLU A 367 7.43 20.22 9.58
C GLU A 367 7.94 19.10 8.64
N LEU A 368 7.14 18.06 8.40
CA LEU A 368 7.50 16.97 7.50
C LEU A 368 7.80 17.47 6.07
N LYS A 369 7.01 18.42 5.55
CA LYS A 369 7.26 19.08 4.26
C LYS A 369 8.62 19.81 4.21
N GLN A 370 9.07 20.37 5.32
CA GLN A 370 10.39 21.02 5.39
C GLN A 370 11.52 19.98 5.40
N ASN A 371 11.34 18.87 6.12
CA ASN A 371 12.32 17.78 6.18
C ASN A 371 12.50 17.09 4.82
N VAL A 372 11.38 16.79 4.12
CA VAL A 372 11.40 16.29 2.72
C VAL A 372 12.18 17.24 1.81
N LYS A 373 11.84 18.53 1.83
CA LYS A 373 12.49 19.54 0.98
C LYS A 373 13.99 19.73 1.28
N HIS A 374 14.40 19.61 2.55
CA HIS A 374 15.82 19.63 2.92
C HIS A 374 16.55 18.42 2.33
N LEU A 375 15.92 17.24 2.33
CA LEU A 375 16.53 16.04 1.75
C LEU A 375 16.59 16.08 0.21
N GLU A 376 15.58 16.64 -0.46
CA GLU A 376 15.61 16.94 -1.90
C GLU A 376 16.77 17.89 -2.27
N GLU A 377 16.95 18.98 -1.50
CA GLU A 377 18.07 19.91 -1.69
C GLU A 377 19.43 19.22 -1.48
N LYS A 378 19.49 18.27 -0.54
CA LYS A 378 20.71 17.51 -0.21
C LYS A 378 21.06 16.47 -1.27
N GLU A 379 20.11 15.66 -1.75
CA GLU A 379 20.33 14.73 -2.88
C GLU A 379 20.77 15.49 -4.14
N HIS A 380 20.17 16.65 -4.41
CA HIS A 380 20.61 17.50 -5.53
C HIS A 380 22.06 17.96 -5.37
N PHE A 381 22.47 18.33 -4.16
CA PHE A 381 23.86 18.71 -3.85
C PHE A 381 24.84 17.53 -4.02
N ILE A 382 24.51 16.34 -3.51
CA ILE A 382 25.29 15.11 -3.70
C ILE A 382 25.47 14.81 -5.20
N ARG A 383 24.40 14.91 -5.98
CA ARG A 383 24.45 14.67 -7.43
C ARG A 383 25.35 15.68 -8.15
N CYS A 384 25.38 16.94 -7.73
CA CYS A 384 26.30 17.96 -8.25
C CYS A 384 27.77 17.66 -7.90
N LEU A 385 28.05 17.19 -6.68
CA LEU A 385 29.39 16.76 -6.26
C LEU A 385 29.88 15.56 -7.09
N ASN A 386 29.02 14.55 -7.27
CA ASN A 386 29.34 13.37 -8.08
C ASN A 386 29.63 13.75 -9.55
N GLN A 387 28.91 14.73 -10.13
CA GLN A 387 29.20 15.28 -11.46
C GLN A 387 30.52 16.05 -11.56
N GLN A 388 31.13 16.40 -10.43
CA GLN A 388 32.42 17.09 -10.29
C GLN A 388 33.55 16.13 -9.87
N ASN A 389 33.32 14.81 -9.92
CA ASN A 389 34.22 13.74 -9.46
C ASN A 389 34.57 13.79 -7.96
N PHE A 390 33.74 14.41 -7.12
CA PHE A 390 33.77 14.19 -5.67
C PHE A 390 32.98 12.92 -5.33
N GLN A 391 33.56 12.07 -4.49
CA GLN A 391 32.81 11.05 -3.74
C GLN A 391 32.19 11.70 -2.50
N TYR A 392 30.89 11.49 -2.27
CA TYR A 392 30.25 11.89 -1.01
C TYR A 392 30.49 10.84 0.09
N LEU A 393 30.59 11.28 1.33
CA LEU A 393 30.82 10.45 2.52
C LEU A 393 29.98 11.01 3.69
N ASN A 394 29.16 10.16 4.32
CA ASN A 394 28.41 10.52 5.54
C ASN A 394 29.26 10.17 6.79
N VAL A 395 29.60 11.18 7.60
CA VAL A 395 30.61 11.03 8.66
C VAL A 395 30.11 10.20 9.87
N ILE A 396 28.80 9.98 9.99
CA ILE A 396 28.22 9.07 11.01
C ILE A 396 28.85 7.67 10.93
N GLU A 397 29.07 7.15 9.71
CA GLU A 397 29.57 5.79 9.45
C GLU A 397 30.99 5.55 10.03
N TYR A 398 31.71 6.63 10.33
CA TYR A 398 33.12 6.60 10.76
C TYR A 398 33.31 6.75 12.27
N ASN A 399 32.22 6.72 13.06
CA ASN A 399 32.21 6.84 14.51
C ASN A 399 33.00 8.09 15.00
N ILE A 400 32.74 9.25 14.40
CA ILE A 400 33.34 10.53 14.81
C ILE A 400 32.42 11.24 15.82
N ASP A 401 33.00 11.68 16.96
CA ASP A 401 32.27 12.25 18.08
C ASP A 401 32.93 13.51 18.70
N GLN A 402 32.33 14.05 19.75
CA GLN A 402 32.77 15.29 20.42
C GLN A 402 34.16 15.22 21.10
N SER A 403 34.73 14.02 21.27
CA SER A 403 36.07 13.79 21.80
C SER A 403 37.17 13.76 20.73
N ASP A 404 36.79 13.70 19.45
CA ASP A 404 37.72 13.76 18.33
C ASP A 404 38.36 15.14 18.13
N ASN A 405 39.42 15.16 17.32
CA ASN A 405 40.13 16.36 16.88
C ASN A 405 40.60 16.18 15.43
N GLU A 406 41.17 17.23 14.82
CA GLU A 406 41.61 17.23 13.41
C GLU A 406 42.44 15.98 13.05
N ASN A 407 43.37 15.55 13.92
CA ASN A 407 44.24 14.41 13.67
C ASN A 407 43.53 13.05 13.80
N SER A 408 42.58 12.90 14.73
CA SER A 408 41.82 11.64 14.88
C SER A 408 40.74 11.51 13.80
N ILE A 409 40.15 12.63 13.37
CA ILE A 409 39.28 12.69 12.19
C ILE A 409 40.06 12.32 10.93
N GLU A 410 41.27 12.88 10.71
CA GLU A 410 42.08 12.49 9.55
C GLU A 410 42.42 11.00 9.56
N HIS A 411 42.78 10.43 10.71
CA HIS A 411 43.07 8.99 10.83
C HIS A 411 41.80 8.10 10.69
N LYS A 412 40.61 8.58 11.07
CA LYS A 412 39.36 7.85 10.88
C LYS A 412 38.89 7.89 9.41
N LEU A 413 39.12 8.99 8.69
CA LEU A 413 38.67 9.19 7.30
C LEU A 413 39.71 8.82 6.23
N VAL A 414 41.01 8.74 6.55
CA VAL A 414 42.10 8.51 5.58
C VAL A 414 42.97 7.32 5.98
N GLN A 415 43.13 6.36 5.07
CA GLN A 415 44.11 5.27 5.20
C GLN A 415 45.36 5.45 4.32
N ASN A 416 45.34 6.35 3.32
CA ASN A 416 46.48 6.58 2.43
C ASN A 416 46.53 8.04 1.90
N HIS A 417 47.27 8.91 2.59
CA HIS A 417 47.23 10.37 2.41
C HIS A 417 47.92 10.90 1.13
N GLN A 418 48.43 10.04 0.24
CA GLN A 418 49.03 10.47 -1.03
C GLN A 418 48.00 10.67 -2.16
N HIS A 419 46.89 9.93 -2.12
CA HIS A 419 45.94 9.84 -3.24
C HIS A 419 44.57 10.46 -2.96
N TYR A 420 44.36 11.10 -1.81
CA TYR A 420 43.05 11.63 -1.40
C TYR A 420 43.12 13.10 -0.95
N ARG A 421 42.03 13.83 -1.17
CA ARG A 421 41.70 15.11 -0.52
C ARG A 421 40.30 14.99 0.06
N ILE A 422 40.12 15.38 1.32
CA ILE A 422 38.80 15.38 1.95
C ILE A 422 38.42 16.82 2.32
N LEU A 423 37.34 17.31 1.72
CA LEU A 423 36.69 18.56 2.10
C LEU A 423 35.59 18.25 3.12
N CYS A 424 35.80 18.64 4.37
CA CYS A 424 34.84 18.48 5.45
C CYS A 424 33.98 19.74 5.58
N SER A 425 32.66 19.59 5.57
CA SER A 425 31.70 20.67 5.80
C SER A 425 30.37 20.10 6.35
N ASN A 426 29.37 20.96 6.56
CA ASN A 426 28.01 20.58 6.94
C ASN A 426 26.99 21.53 6.31
N ASP A 427 25.71 21.16 6.33
CA ASP A 427 24.59 21.90 5.72
C ASP A 427 24.49 23.36 6.23
N TYR A 428 24.87 23.62 7.48
CA TYR A 428 24.94 24.97 8.03
C TYR A 428 26.07 25.79 7.40
N LEU A 429 27.29 25.26 7.35
CA LEU A 429 28.44 25.92 6.74
C LEU A 429 28.24 26.12 5.22
N ASN A 430 27.71 25.12 4.52
CA ASN A 430 27.38 25.19 3.09
C ASN A 430 26.41 26.34 2.78
N LYS A 431 25.42 26.57 3.66
CA LYS A 431 24.36 27.56 3.49
C LYS A 431 24.78 28.98 3.83
N ASN A 432 25.69 29.15 4.81
CA ASN A 432 26.17 30.47 5.24
C ASN A 432 27.45 30.93 4.50
N ASN A 433 28.32 30.00 4.09
CA ASN A 433 29.61 30.26 3.48
C ASN A 433 29.70 29.69 2.04
N SER A 434 28.62 29.82 1.25
CA SER A 434 28.51 29.18 -0.07
C SER A 434 29.58 29.62 -1.08
N GLU A 435 30.05 30.87 -1.02
CA GLU A 435 31.17 31.36 -1.84
C GLU A 435 32.51 30.69 -1.48
N GLU A 436 32.74 30.42 -0.19
CA GLU A 436 33.92 29.71 0.31
C GLU A 436 33.90 28.24 -0.12
N LEU A 437 32.74 27.58 0.02
CA LEU A 437 32.53 26.21 -0.46
C LEU A 437 32.82 26.08 -1.95
N GLN A 438 32.25 26.94 -2.78
CA GLN A 438 32.46 26.92 -4.23
C GLN A 438 33.93 27.19 -4.59
N LYS A 439 34.63 28.05 -3.86
CA LYS A 439 36.07 28.28 -4.05
C LYS A 439 36.88 27.02 -3.71
N LEU A 440 36.66 26.42 -2.55
CA LEU A 440 37.38 25.21 -2.12
C LEU A 440 37.15 24.03 -3.08
N ILE A 441 35.93 23.86 -3.57
CA ILE A 441 35.59 22.87 -4.61
C ILE A 441 36.34 23.16 -5.91
N CYS A 442 36.36 24.41 -6.39
CA CYS A 442 37.12 24.78 -7.59
C CYS A 442 38.62 24.53 -7.44
N ASP A 443 39.23 24.99 -6.35
CA ASP A 443 40.66 24.83 -6.05
C ASP A 443 41.07 23.34 -6.07
N LEU A 444 40.26 22.46 -5.44
CA LEU A 444 40.47 21.01 -5.41
C LEU A 444 40.29 20.34 -6.77
N ILE A 445 39.32 20.78 -7.59
CA ILE A 445 39.13 20.29 -8.96
C ILE A 445 40.32 20.69 -9.84
N GLU A 446 40.94 21.85 -9.61
CA GLU A 446 42.18 22.23 -10.29
C GLU A 446 43.40 21.43 -9.81
N GLU A 447 43.48 21.05 -8.53
CA GLU A 447 44.51 20.10 -8.07
C GLU A 447 44.35 18.73 -8.76
N ALA A 448 43.15 18.17 -8.79
CA ALA A 448 42.88 16.87 -9.40
C ALA A 448 43.12 16.83 -10.93
N LYS A 449 42.86 17.92 -11.66
CA LYS A 449 43.24 18.04 -13.09
C LYS A 449 44.75 17.91 -13.32
N ASN A 450 45.57 18.32 -12.34
CA ASN A 450 47.03 18.26 -12.41
C ASN A 450 47.62 16.96 -11.81
N ASN A 451 46.83 16.18 -11.06
CA ASN A 451 47.22 14.88 -10.52
C ASN A 451 46.13 13.83 -10.78
N SER A 452 46.29 13.04 -11.84
CA SER A 452 45.35 11.98 -12.24
C SER A 452 45.27 10.78 -11.28
N SER A 453 45.96 10.81 -10.15
CA SER A 453 45.88 9.81 -9.07
C SER A 453 45.22 10.39 -7.79
N LEU A 454 44.56 11.55 -7.90
CA LEU A 454 43.93 12.24 -6.79
C LEU A 454 42.41 12.03 -6.79
N HIS A 455 41.91 11.39 -5.74
CA HIS A 455 40.50 11.21 -5.45
C HIS A 455 40.02 12.35 -4.54
N LEU A 456 38.88 12.96 -4.88
CA LEU A 456 38.26 14.02 -4.08
C LEU A 456 37.10 13.43 -3.29
N ILE A 457 37.05 13.71 -1.99
CA ILE A 457 35.95 13.32 -1.09
C ILE A 457 35.33 14.57 -0.48
N TYR A 458 34.01 14.61 -0.43
CA TYR A 458 33.26 15.53 0.43
C TYR A 458 32.74 14.75 1.64
N ALA A 459 33.15 15.15 2.84
CA ALA A 459 32.74 14.53 4.09
C ALA A 459 31.69 15.40 4.80
N ASP A 460 30.48 14.86 4.98
CA ASP A 460 29.37 15.56 5.60
C ASP A 460 29.29 15.37 7.11
N PHE A 461 29.44 16.46 7.85
CA PHE A 461 29.32 16.52 9.30
C PHE A 461 27.93 16.96 9.79
N SER A 462 26.93 17.12 8.91
CA SER A 462 25.62 17.71 9.26
C SER A 462 24.89 16.99 10.40
N ASP A 463 24.89 15.66 10.37
CA ASP A 463 24.22 14.81 11.36
C ASP A 463 25.24 14.25 12.39
N CYS A 464 26.49 14.71 12.37
CA CYS A 464 27.56 14.29 13.26
C CYS A 464 27.55 15.08 14.58
N SER A 465 27.93 14.45 15.69
CA SER A 465 27.99 15.13 17.00
C SER A 465 29.21 16.06 17.16
N PHE A 466 30.25 15.92 16.33
CA PHE A 466 31.45 16.74 16.36
C PHE A 466 31.18 18.18 15.89
N PRO A 467 31.56 19.22 16.68
CA PRO A 467 31.19 20.61 16.41
C PRO A 467 32.06 21.28 15.33
N LEU A 468 31.94 20.84 14.07
CA LEU A 468 32.63 21.44 12.93
C LEU A 468 32.12 22.87 12.69
N SER A 469 32.96 23.85 13.06
CA SER A 469 32.62 25.29 13.08
C SER A 469 33.21 26.09 11.91
N THR A 470 34.07 25.48 11.11
CA THR A 470 34.65 26.02 9.86
C THR A 470 34.86 24.89 8.87
N MET A 471 34.81 25.16 7.56
CA MET A 471 35.22 24.17 6.55
C MET A 471 36.71 23.84 6.71
N MET A 472 37.10 22.60 6.42
CA MET A 472 38.49 22.16 6.49
C MET A 472 38.83 21.20 5.34
N VAL A 473 40.06 21.25 4.85
CA VAL A 473 40.57 20.37 3.79
C VAL A 473 41.73 19.55 4.34
N LEU A 474 41.54 18.24 4.43
CA LEU A 474 42.56 17.29 4.90
C LEU A 474 43.51 16.93 3.75
N SER A 475 44.82 17.10 4.01
CA SER A 475 45.89 16.77 3.06
C SER A 475 47.24 16.60 3.78
N SER A 476 48.09 15.71 3.24
CA SER A 476 49.39 15.32 3.81
C SER A 476 50.46 16.44 3.88
N LEU A 477 50.18 17.63 3.32
CA LEU A 477 51.13 18.75 3.25
C LEU A 477 51.51 19.36 4.61
N LYS A 478 50.71 19.17 5.67
CA LYS A 478 51.10 19.57 7.03
C LYS A 478 52.22 18.70 7.61
N LYS A 479 52.19 17.38 7.35
CA LYS A 479 52.97 16.38 8.10
C LYS A 479 54.35 16.11 7.51
N ALA A 480 54.45 16.12 6.18
CA ALA A 480 55.71 15.85 5.46
C ALA A 480 56.86 16.82 5.83
N HIS A 481 56.57 17.99 6.40
CA HIS A 481 57.57 18.96 6.83
C HIS A 481 58.09 18.71 8.27
N GLU A 482 57.39 17.91 9.07
CA GLU A 482 57.82 17.46 10.40
C GLU A 482 58.51 16.09 10.30
N ASP A 483 57.88 15.11 9.63
CA ASP A 483 58.40 13.75 9.45
C ASP A 483 59.81 13.73 8.79
N MET A 484 60.09 14.67 7.88
CA MET A 484 61.41 14.78 7.20
C MET A 484 62.55 15.18 8.16
N ILE A 485 62.24 15.87 9.27
CA ILE A 485 63.25 16.26 10.28
C ILE A 485 63.64 15.05 11.14
N ASP A 486 62.68 14.18 11.47
CA ASP A 486 62.93 12.95 12.21
C ASP A 486 63.57 11.86 11.34
N GLN A 487 63.21 11.75 10.06
CA GLN A 487 63.90 10.83 9.12
C GLN A 487 65.39 11.15 8.99
N LEU A 488 65.76 12.42 8.79
CA LEU A 488 67.17 12.86 8.74
C LEU A 488 67.94 12.57 10.04
N SER A 489 67.24 12.45 11.17
CA SER A 489 67.82 12.08 12.46
C SER A 489 67.97 10.56 12.63
N SER A 490 67.13 9.77 11.97
CA SER A 490 67.09 8.30 12.03
C SER A 490 68.07 7.62 11.07
N GLU A 491 68.14 8.09 9.82
CA GLU A 491 68.93 7.45 8.75
C GLU A 491 70.44 7.43 9.02
N LEU A 492 70.94 8.37 9.83
CA LEU A 492 72.33 8.42 10.30
C LEU A 492 72.74 7.23 11.19
N SER A 493 71.79 6.44 11.70
CA SER A 493 72.05 5.35 12.66
C SER A 493 72.00 3.94 12.06
N THR A 494 71.43 3.75 10.86
CA THR A 494 70.93 2.42 10.42
C THR A 494 71.43 2.02 9.02
N ALA A 495 72.73 2.22 8.76
CA ALA A 495 73.36 2.01 7.43
C ALA A 495 74.32 0.79 7.36
N MET A 496 74.09 -0.24 8.18
CA MET A 496 74.75 -1.56 8.16
C MET A 496 73.70 -2.59 8.65
N GLU A 497 73.46 -3.78 8.07
CA GLU A 497 74.16 -4.55 7.02
C GLU A 497 73.18 -5.17 5.98
N THR A 498 73.72 -5.87 4.97
CA THR A 498 73.04 -6.49 3.80
C THR A 498 72.73 -8.00 4.01
N PHE A 499 72.13 -8.86 3.13
CA PHE A 499 71.74 -8.85 1.69
C PHE A 499 70.80 -10.07 1.36
N THR A 500 70.16 -10.07 0.18
CA THR A 500 69.75 -11.22 -0.70
C THR A 500 68.45 -12.04 -0.50
N VAL A 501 67.94 -12.56 -1.65
CA VAL A 501 66.67 -13.26 -2.04
C VAL A 501 66.89 -13.89 -3.46
N PRO A 502 65.95 -14.37 -4.35
CA PRO A 502 64.47 -14.55 -4.34
C PRO A 502 63.96 -15.92 -4.96
N PHE A 503 62.66 -16.00 -5.35
CA PHE A 503 61.97 -16.93 -6.31
C PHE A 503 61.49 -18.34 -5.83
N THR A 504 60.44 -18.98 -6.40
CA THR A 504 59.68 -18.77 -7.68
C THR A 504 58.15 -19.08 -7.54
N GLU A 505 57.39 -19.16 -8.65
CA GLU A 505 55.91 -18.92 -8.73
C GLU A 505 55.09 -20.10 -9.39
N PRO A 506 53.90 -19.99 -10.07
CA PRO A 506 52.73 -20.87 -9.78
C PRO A 506 52.18 -21.68 -10.99
N ASP A 507 50.96 -22.26 -10.90
CA ASP A 507 50.15 -22.73 -12.05
C ASP A 507 48.62 -22.81 -11.77
N ILE A 508 47.77 -22.86 -12.82
CA ILE A 508 46.28 -22.71 -12.79
C ILE A 508 45.62 -23.66 -13.83
N LEU A 509 44.36 -24.12 -13.64
CA LEU A 509 43.37 -24.36 -14.73
C LEU A 509 41.91 -24.65 -14.27
N THR A 510 40.97 -24.73 -15.23
CA THR A 510 39.49 -24.58 -15.08
C THR A 510 38.67 -25.80 -15.57
N ASP A 511 37.33 -25.79 -15.39
CA ASP A 511 36.33 -25.85 -16.52
C ASP A 511 34.84 -26.00 -16.09
N GLN A 512 33.92 -25.69 -17.03
CA GLN A 512 32.46 -25.94 -17.03
C GLN A 512 31.98 -26.20 -18.50
N PRO A 513 30.67 -26.25 -18.85
CA PRO A 513 29.71 -27.34 -18.63
C PRO A 513 29.07 -27.83 -19.96
N THR A 514 28.07 -28.72 -19.95
CA THR A 514 27.15 -28.94 -21.09
C THR A 514 25.79 -29.58 -20.66
N PRO A 515 24.67 -29.39 -21.41
CA PRO A 515 23.32 -29.78 -20.97
C PRO A 515 22.68 -30.96 -21.74
N THR A 516 21.54 -31.47 -21.23
CA THR A 516 20.65 -32.43 -21.92
C THR A 516 19.16 -32.18 -21.60
N SER A 517 18.24 -32.88 -22.26
CA SER A 517 16.90 -32.35 -22.61
C SER A 517 15.67 -33.07 -22.05
N VAL A 518 14.68 -32.26 -21.63
CA VAL A 518 13.20 -32.47 -21.65
C VAL A 518 12.62 -33.72 -20.96
N SER A 519 11.87 -33.47 -19.89
CA SER A 519 10.82 -34.34 -19.34
C SER A 519 9.58 -33.51 -18.94
N ILE A 520 8.53 -34.16 -18.43
CA ILE A 520 7.28 -33.53 -17.96
C ILE A 520 7.60 -32.66 -16.72
N ASP A 521 6.83 -31.60 -16.44
CA ASP A 521 7.13 -30.63 -15.37
C ASP A 521 7.14 -31.28 -13.96
N GLU A 522 8.32 -31.73 -13.55
CA GLU A 522 8.60 -32.56 -12.36
C GLU A 522 8.58 -31.76 -11.04
N THR A 523 8.27 -30.47 -11.08
CA THR A 523 8.42 -29.54 -9.95
C THR A 523 7.09 -29.25 -9.27
N ILE A 524 6.99 -29.52 -7.97
CA ILE A 524 5.86 -29.14 -7.13
C ILE A 524 6.07 -27.72 -6.63
N ASN A 525 5.40 -26.74 -7.26
CA ASN A 525 5.40 -25.34 -6.87
C ASN A 525 4.39 -25.09 -5.74
N ILE A 526 4.90 -24.68 -4.57
CA ILE A 526 4.09 -24.24 -3.42
C ILE A 526 4.35 -22.75 -3.19
N VAL A 527 3.31 -21.93 -3.26
CA VAL A 527 3.37 -20.52 -2.83
C VAL A 527 3.07 -20.45 -1.34
N LEU A 528 3.96 -19.84 -0.54
CA LEU A 528 3.63 -19.46 0.84
C LEU A 528 3.02 -18.07 0.85
N LEU A 529 1.99 -17.86 1.66
CA LEU A 529 1.40 -16.53 1.91
C LEU A 529 1.08 -16.41 3.39
N GLY A 530 1.35 -15.26 4.01
CA GLY A 530 1.19 -15.11 5.45
C GLY A 530 1.80 -13.81 5.97
N GLU A 531 1.31 -13.36 7.12
CA GLU A 531 1.62 -12.05 7.70
C GLU A 531 3.12 -11.88 7.99
N THR A 532 3.61 -10.64 7.99
CA THR A 532 4.99 -10.34 8.40
C THR A 532 5.24 -10.85 9.82
N GLY A 533 6.32 -11.60 10.02
CA GLY A 533 6.59 -12.28 11.29
C GLY A 533 5.68 -13.48 11.61
N VAL A 534 4.93 -14.06 10.66
CA VAL A 534 4.24 -15.37 10.84
C VAL A 534 5.19 -16.57 10.79
N GLY A 535 6.44 -16.35 10.35
CA GLY A 535 7.51 -17.36 10.33
C GLY A 535 7.71 -18.10 9.00
N LYS A 536 7.49 -17.46 7.84
CA LYS A 536 7.58 -18.10 6.51
C LYS A 536 8.98 -18.66 6.21
N SER A 537 10.03 -17.84 6.30
CA SER A 537 11.42 -18.24 6.07
C SER A 537 11.88 -19.34 7.05
N THR A 538 11.50 -19.22 8.32
CA THR A 538 11.75 -20.24 9.35
C THR A 538 11.04 -21.55 9.04
N PHE A 539 9.79 -21.49 8.55
CA PHE A 539 9.03 -22.66 8.12
C PHE A 539 9.70 -23.35 6.93
N ILE A 540 10.28 -22.63 5.96
CA ILE A 540 10.98 -23.23 4.80
C ILE A 540 12.14 -24.12 5.25
N ASN A 541 13.03 -23.59 6.10
CA ASN A 541 14.14 -24.36 6.65
C ASN A 541 13.65 -25.53 7.52
N ALA A 542 12.69 -25.28 8.41
CA ALA A 542 12.15 -26.31 9.30
C ALA A 542 11.50 -27.45 8.49
N PHE A 543 10.68 -27.13 7.49
CA PHE A 543 9.99 -28.06 6.61
C PHE A 543 10.96 -28.94 5.81
N ALA A 544 12.03 -28.36 5.26
CA ALA A 544 13.07 -29.13 4.58
C ALA A 544 13.75 -30.15 5.51
N ASN A 545 14.05 -29.76 6.75
CA ASN A 545 14.63 -30.67 7.75
C ASN A 545 13.61 -31.73 8.23
N TYR A 546 12.33 -31.39 8.38
CA TYR A 546 11.25 -32.34 8.73
C TYR A 546 10.91 -33.35 7.62
N LEU A 547 11.24 -33.03 6.36
CA LEU A 547 11.17 -33.99 5.26
C LEU A 547 12.43 -34.87 5.19
N THR A 548 13.60 -34.31 5.52
CA THR A 548 14.90 -35.00 5.49
C THR A 548 15.05 -36.01 6.63
N PHE A 549 14.81 -35.60 7.88
CA PHE A 549 15.04 -36.43 9.08
C PHE A 549 13.72 -36.86 9.73
N HIS A 550 13.62 -38.14 10.10
CA HIS A 550 12.39 -38.73 10.63
C HIS A 550 12.29 -38.64 12.15
N THR A 551 13.42 -38.58 12.86
CA THR A 551 13.48 -38.29 14.31
C THR A 551 14.40 -37.10 14.61
N LEU A 552 14.38 -36.62 15.85
CA LEU A 552 15.27 -35.54 16.29
C LEU A 552 16.73 -36.04 16.39
N GLU A 553 16.95 -37.28 16.83
CA GLU A 553 18.27 -37.93 16.90
C GLU A 553 18.95 -38.02 15.53
N GLU A 554 18.18 -38.32 14.49
CA GLU A 554 18.67 -38.35 13.10
C GLU A 554 19.11 -36.96 12.61
N ALA A 555 18.44 -35.89 13.09
CA ALA A 555 18.77 -34.52 12.75
C ALA A 555 19.94 -33.98 13.61
N GLU A 556 20.02 -34.34 14.90
CA GLU A 556 21.13 -34.05 15.81
C GLU A 556 22.44 -34.68 15.34
N ALA A 557 22.38 -35.90 14.78
CA ALA A 557 23.54 -36.60 14.21
C ALA A 557 23.78 -36.30 12.71
N GLY A 558 22.85 -35.64 12.05
CA GLY A 558 22.87 -35.33 10.62
C GLY A 558 23.48 -33.96 10.28
N GLN A 559 23.60 -33.68 8.99
CA GLN A 559 23.92 -32.33 8.51
C GLN A 559 22.61 -31.61 8.16
N SER A 560 22.23 -30.63 8.99
CA SER A 560 21.02 -29.84 8.80
C SER A 560 20.95 -29.17 7.42
N VAL A 561 19.78 -29.17 6.81
CA VAL A 561 19.52 -28.50 5.53
C VAL A 561 19.34 -27.00 5.77
N VAL A 562 20.16 -26.18 5.11
CA VAL A 562 20.00 -24.72 5.03
C VAL A 562 19.47 -24.38 3.63
N LEU A 563 18.31 -23.75 3.53
CA LEU A 563 17.80 -23.15 2.29
C LEU A 563 17.82 -21.62 2.34
N ILE A 564 17.62 -21.04 3.53
CA ILE A 564 17.62 -19.60 3.79
C ILE A 564 18.54 -19.32 4.98
N PRO A 565 19.46 -18.34 4.91
CA PRO A 565 20.17 -17.86 6.08
C PRO A 565 19.16 -17.29 7.10
N VAL A 566 19.22 -17.73 8.36
CA VAL A 566 18.33 -17.21 9.42
C VAL A 566 19.08 -16.86 10.69
N SER A 567 18.62 -15.81 11.36
CA SER A 567 19.17 -15.29 12.62
C SER A 567 18.01 -15.07 13.60
N PHE A 568 18.11 -15.61 14.81
CA PHE A 568 17.09 -15.41 15.84
C PHE A 568 17.69 -15.35 17.24
N MET A 569 17.06 -14.58 18.13
CA MET A 569 17.39 -14.59 19.56
C MET A 569 16.67 -15.75 20.28
N ILE A 570 17.31 -16.32 21.29
CA ILE A 570 16.75 -17.29 22.23
C ILE A 570 17.23 -16.94 23.65
N THR A 571 16.34 -17.05 24.63
CA THR A 571 16.66 -16.88 26.06
C THR A 571 16.80 -18.23 26.75
N VAL A 572 17.80 -18.38 27.61
CA VAL A 572 18.10 -19.65 28.31
C VAL A 572 18.31 -19.43 29.81
N GLY A 573 17.83 -20.39 30.61
CA GLY A 573 18.01 -20.40 32.07
C GLY A 573 17.18 -19.37 32.84
N ASP A 574 17.18 -19.49 34.17
CA ASP A 574 16.41 -18.64 35.10
C ASP A 574 16.82 -17.15 35.06
N ASN A 575 18.00 -16.85 34.51
CA ASN A 575 18.55 -15.51 34.34
C ASN A 575 18.09 -14.81 33.03
N PHE A 576 17.40 -15.53 32.14
CA PHE A 576 17.05 -15.08 30.78
C PHE A 576 18.28 -14.71 29.92
N GLU A 577 19.28 -15.57 29.87
CA GLU A 577 20.53 -15.32 29.13
C GLU A 577 20.25 -15.30 27.61
N GLU A 578 20.46 -14.14 26.98
CA GLU A 578 20.16 -13.91 25.56
C GLU A 578 21.29 -14.41 24.65
N HIS A 579 20.95 -15.30 23.72
CA HIS A 579 21.86 -15.79 22.68
C HIS A 579 21.30 -15.46 21.29
N ILE A 580 22.13 -14.89 20.41
CA ILE A 580 21.83 -14.74 18.98
C ILE A 580 22.33 -16.00 18.26
N VAL A 581 21.40 -16.81 17.78
CA VAL A 581 21.63 -18.04 17.03
C VAL A 581 21.62 -17.74 15.53
N LYS A 582 22.60 -18.27 14.79
CA LYS A 582 22.71 -18.09 13.34
C LYS A 582 22.77 -19.44 12.61
N PHE A 583 22.27 -19.46 11.37
CA PHE A 583 22.20 -20.64 10.51
C PHE A 583 22.39 -20.23 9.05
N GLY A 584 23.38 -20.81 8.35
CA GLY A 584 23.79 -20.40 7.00
C GLY A 584 24.85 -19.29 6.96
N SER A 585 25.42 -19.06 5.78
CA SER A 585 26.28 -17.90 5.49
C SER A 585 25.44 -16.68 5.11
N VAL A 586 25.99 -15.49 5.34
CA VAL A 586 25.39 -14.21 4.99
C VAL A 586 26.08 -13.73 3.73
N ASP A 587 25.44 -13.95 2.58
CA ASP A 587 25.97 -13.64 1.26
C ASP A 587 25.39 -12.31 0.72
N GLU A 588 26.04 -11.66 -0.24
CA GLU A 588 25.63 -10.35 -0.80
C GLU A 588 24.26 -10.35 -1.52
N SER A 589 23.59 -11.51 -1.63
CA SER A 589 22.28 -11.69 -2.29
C SER A 589 21.13 -12.00 -1.31
N ASN A 590 21.27 -11.56 -0.05
CA ASN A 590 20.23 -11.69 0.97
C ASN A 590 18.93 -11.01 0.53
N ASN A 591 17.83 -11.74 0.72
CA ASN A 591 16.47 -11.29 0.43
C ASN A 591 15.66 -11.16 1.73
N GLU A 592 16.36 -11.13 2.86
CA GLU A 592 15.85 -11.11 4.22
C GLU A 592 16.44 -9.87 4.90
N ASP A 593 15.58 -9.04 5.46
CA ASP A 593 15.97 -7.97 6.37
C ASP A 593 16.21 -8.56 7.77
N PHE A 594 17.31 -8.15 8.40
CA PHE A 594 17.80 -8.60 9.70
C PHE A 594 18.02 -7.46 10.71
N ASP A 595 17.62 -6.22 10.41
CA ASP A 595 17.86 -5.05 11.26
C ASP A 595 17.11 -5.10 12.61
N HIS A 596 16.22 -6.08 12.81
CA HIS A 596 15.45 -6.30 14.03
C HIS A 596 15.62 -7.72 14.59
N PRO A 597 16.18 -7.90 15.81
CA PRO A 597 16.42 -9.22 16.40
C PRO A 597 15.14 -10.08 16.50
N GLY A 598 15.16 -11.26 15.86
CA GLY A 598 14.04 -12.21 15.88
C GLY A 598 13.01 -12.05 14.77
N HIS A 599 13.18 -11.07 13.87
CA HIS A 599 12.36 -10.92 12.67
C HIS A 599 13.19 -11.23 11.41
N SER A 600 12.61 -12.06 10.54
CA SER A 600 13.08 -12.31 9.18
C SER A 600 11.99 -11.75 8.27
N VAL A 601 12.32 -10.75 7.45
CA VAL A 601 11.35 -10.09 6.57
C VAL A 601 11.82 -10.23 5.12
N THR A 602 11.20 -11.18 4.43
CA THR A 602 11.35 -11.44 2.99
C THR A 602 11.03 -10.17 2.19
N GLN A 603 11.98 -9.67 1.39
CA GLN A 603 11.84 -8.41 0.65
C GLN A 603 11.20 -8.57 -0.74
N HIS A 604 11.55 -9.63 -1.47
CA HIS A 604 10.96 -9.97 -2.76
C HIS A 604 10.61 -11.47 -2.84
N CYS A 605 9.77 -11.87 -3.81
CA CYS A 605 9.44 -13.28 -4.01
C CYS A 605 10.67 -14.09 -4.46
N LYS A 606 10.98 -15.19 -3.76
CA LYS A 606 12.18 -16.01 -4.00
C LYS A 606 11.84 -17.50 -3.92
N SER A 607 12.27 -18.25 -4.94
CA SER A 607 12.04 -19.68 -5.06
C SER A 607 13.20 -20.49 -4.49
N TYR A 608 12.90 -21.42 -3.58
CA TYR A 608 13.85 -22.34 -2.97
C TYR A 608 13.53 -23.77 -3.40
N ILE A 609 14.50 -24.45 -4.03
CA ILE A 609 14.31 -25.78 -4.61
C ILE A 609 14.98 -26.84 -3.74
N PHE A 610 14.23 -27.88 -3.38
CA PHE A 610 14.63 -29.02 -2.55
C PHE A 610 14.21 -30.33 -3.22
N ASN A 611 15.02 -31.39 -3.11
CA ASN A 611 14.70 -32.70 -3.70
C ASN A 611 13.96 -33.57 -2.67
N LEU A 612 12.79 -34.11 -3.02
CA LEU A 612 11.94 -34.79 -2.03
C LEU A 612 12.48 -36.15 -1.56
N ASN A 613 13.20 -36.90 -2.40
CA ASN A 613 14.00 -38.09 -2.08
C ASN A 613 15.01 -38.36 -3.21
N ASP A 614 16.11 -39.05 -2.93
CA ASP A 614 17.05 -39.53 -3.98
C ASP A 614 16.42 -40.51 -4.99
N SER A 615 15.31 -41.15 -4.62
CA SER A 615 14.61 -42.17 -5.41
C SER A 615 13.36 -41.67 -6.14
N ASP A 616 12.95 -40.42 -5.89
CA ASP A 616 11.71 -39.83 -6.41
C ASP A 616 12.08 -38.49 -7.06
N GLN A 617 12.21 -38.48 -8.39
CA GLN A 617 12.85 -37.39 -9.17
C GLN A 617 12.12 -36.02 -9.08
N ARG A 618 11.01 -35.96 -8.35
CA ARG A 618 10.18 -34.77 -8.19
C ARG A 618 10.83 -33.75 -7.26
N LYS A 619 10.94 -32.53 -7.77
CA LYS A 619 11.50 -31.38 -7.03
C LYS A 619 10.38 -30.69 -6.28
N LEU A 620 10.67 -30.17 -5.09
CA LEU A 620 9.82 -29.25 -4.37
C LEU A 620 10.37 -27.84 -4.59
N CYS A 621 9.56 -26.93 -5.12
CA CYS A 621 9.89 -25.51 -5.21
C CYS A 621 8.97 -24.75 -4.26
N ILE A 622 9.54 -24.24 -3.16
CA ILE A 622 8.81 -23.39 -2.22
C ILE A 622 9.10 -21.94 -2.59
N ILE A 623 8.06 -21.22 -2.98
CA ILE A 623 8.10 -19.80 -3.30
C ILE A 623 7.79 -19.06 -2.01
N ASP A 624 8.82 -18.44 -1.43
CA ASP A 624 8.63 -17.50 -0.34
C ASP A 624 8.20 -16.14 -0.90
N THR A 625 7.44 -15.40 -0.10
CA THR A 625 6.91 -14.09 -0.48
C THR A 625 7.17 -13.07 0.62
N PRO A 626 7.13 -11.77 0.29
CA PRO A 626 6.90 -10.75 1.31
C PRO A 626 5.66 -11.05 2.16
N GLY A 627 5.62 -10.48 3.37
CA GLY A 627 4.41 -10.52 4.18
C GLY A 627 3.41 -9.45 3.75
N PHE A 628 2.15 -9.69 4.07
CA PHE A 628 1.18 -8.61 4.28
C PHE A 628 1.21 -8.20 5.76
N GLY A 629 0.79 -6.99 6.11
CA GLY A 629 1.03 -6.43 7.44
C GLY A 629 2.50 -6.05 7.67
N ASP A 630 3.18 -5.59 6.62
CA ASP A 630 4.54 -5.05 6.68
C ASP A 630 4.64 -3.87 7.67
N THR A 631 5.74 -3.79 8.40
CA THR A 631 6.00 -2.71 9.38
C THR A 631 6.15 -1.34 8.71
N ARG A 632 6.43 -1.31 7.41
CA ARG A 632 6.45 -0.10 6.56
C ARG A 632 5.06 0.36 6.13
N GLY A 633 4.02 -0.46 6.34
CA GLY A 633 2.61 -0.10 6.18
C GLY A 633 1.96 -0.56 4.88
N ILE A 634 0.67 -0.23 4.76
CA ILE A 634 -0.27 -0.71 3.72
C ILE A 634 0.23 -0.49 2.28
N GLU A 635 1.00 0.56 2.04
CA GLU A 635 1.50 0.89 0.70
C GLU A 635 2.64 -0.05 0.28
N GLN A 636 3.50 -0.44 1.23
CA GLN A 636 4.45 -1.53 1.03
C GLN A 636 3.73 -2.87 0.88
N ASP A 637 2.63 -3.08 1.60
CA ASP A 637 1.83 -4.30 1.44
C ASP A 637 1.16 -4.39 0.05
N ASP A 638 0.68 -3.28 -0.51
CA ASP A 638 0.10 -3.25 -1.85
C ASP A 638 1.18 -3.48 -2.93
N LEU A 639 2.40 -2.93 -2.77
CA LEU A 639 3.57 -3.28 -3.61
C LEU A 639 3.98 -4.75 -3.45
N ASN A 640 3.99 -5.27 -2.22
CA ASN A 640 4.24 -6.68 -1.92
C ASN A 640 3.20 -7.57 -2.64
N MET A 641 1.92 -7.16 -2.64
CA MET A 641 0.85 -7.84 -3.35
C MET A 641 1.03 -7.78 -4.87
N GLU A 642 1.41 -6.64 -5.46
CA GLU A 642 1.70 -6.55 -6.90
C GLU A 642 2.87 -7.47 -7.30
N HIS A 643 3.98 -7.46 -6.54
CA HIS A 643 5.10 -8.38 -6.76
C HIS A 643 4.71 -9.86 -6.61
N ILE A 644 3.87 -10.20 -5.62
CA ILE A 644 3.34 -11.55 -5.46
C ILE A 644 2.52 -11.95 -6.69
N LEU A 645 1.62 -11.08 -7.15
CA LEU A 645 0.76 -11.36 -8.30
C LEU A 645 1.56 -11.47 -9.60
N GLU A 646 2.55 -10.61 -9.84
CA GLU A 646 3.48 -10.72 -10.97
C GLU A 646 4.25 -12.04 -10.92
N TYR A 647 4.86 -12.39 -9.77
CA TYR A 647 5.64 -13.61 -9.64
C TYR A 647 4.78 -14.86 -9.86
N VAL A 648 3.58 -14.89 -9.26
CA VAL A 648 2.62 -16.00 -9.36
C VAL A 648 2.08 -16.17 -10.79
N ASN A 649 1.86 -15.07 -11.52
CA ASN A 649 1.45 -15.11 -12.93
C ASN A 649 2.55 -15.62 -13.89
N ASN A 650 3.82 -15.51 -13.51
CA ASN A 650 4.96 -15.96 -14.31
C ASN A 650 5.31 -17.46 -14.11
N LEU A 651 4.62 -18.18 -13.22
CA LEU A 651 4.83 -19.61 -12.98
C LEU A 651 4.16 -20.47 -14.07
N THR A 652 4.81 -21.54 -14.54
CA THR A 652 4.22 -22.51 -15.49
C THR A 652 2.96 -23.15 -14.93
N HIS A 653 2.97 -23.46 -13.64
CA HIS A 653 1.85 -23.98 -12.88
C HIS A 653 2.04 -23.78 -11.37
N ILE A 654 0.95 -23.87 -10.62
CA ILE A 654 0.92 -23.81 -9.15
C ILE A 654 0.29 -25.10 -8.64
N ASN A 655 0.87 -25.76 -7.64
CA ASN A 655 0.39 -27.05 -7.12
C ASN A 655 -0.37 -26.83 -5.81
N ALA A 656 0.13 -25.94 -4.96
CA ALA A 656 -0.52 -25.53 -3.71
C ALA A 656 -0.28 -24.04 -3.39
N ILE A 657 -1.21 -23.45 -2.64
CA ILE A 657 -1.07 -22.12 -2.04
C ILE A 657 -1.29 -22.29 -0.54
N CYS A 658 -0.20 -22.24 0.22
CA CYS A 658 -0.18 -22.45 1.66
C CYS A 658 -0.33 -21.12 2.39
N PHE A 659 -1.49 -20.92 3.00
CA PHE A 659 -1.83 -19.74 3.79
C PHE A 659 -1.42 -19.97 5.26
N LEU A 660 -0.34 -19.32 5.67
CA LEU A 660 0.29 -19.42 6.98
C LEU A 660 -0.33 -18.43 7.99
N LEU A 661 -0.70 -18.95 9.16
CA LEU A 661 -1.32 -18.23 10.26
C LEU A 661 -0.74 -18.69 11.61
N LYS A 662 -0.75 -17.83 12.62
CA LYS A 662 -0.67 -18.28 14.02
C LYS A 662 -2.07 -18.71 14.49
N PRO A 663 -2.23 -19.74 15.35
CA PRO A 663 -3.53 -20.25 15.77
C PRO A 663 -4.14 -19.51 16.98
N ASN A 664 -3.40 -18.58 17.61
CA ASN A 664 -3.83 -17.82 18.78
C ASN A 664 -4.13 -16.33 18.48
N GLU A 665 -4.32 -15.98 17.20
CA GLU A 665 -4.68 -14.59 16.84
C GLU A 665 -6.09 -14.26 17.32
N SER A 666 -6.18 -13.33 18.28
CA SER A 666 -7.43 -12.87 18.88
C SER A 666 -8.31 -12.04 17.94
N LYS A 667 -7.72 -11.52 16.85
CA LYS A 667 -8.35 -10.76 15.78
C LYS A 667 -7.60 -11.02 14.48
N LEU A 668 -8.31 -11.11 13.36
CA LEU A 668 -7.69 -10.95 12.04
C LEU A 668 -7.84 -9.48 11.64
N HIS A 669 -6.74 -8.83 11.25
CA HIS A 669 -6.76 -7.43 10.81
C HIS A 669 -7.63 -7.25 9.56
N ILE A 670 -8.25 -6.07 9.38
CA ILE A 670 -9.12 -5.80 8.22
C ILE A 670 -8.35 -5.98 6.90
N TYR A 671 -7.05 -5.64 6.90
CA TYR A 671 -6.19 -5.73 5.73
C TYR A 671 -6.00 -7.17 5.21
N TYR A 672 -5.96 -8.22 6.07
CA TYR A 672 -6.01 -9.64 5.66
C TYR A 672 -7.12 -9.92 4.63
N ARG A 673 -8.30 -9.33 4.84
CA ARG A 673 -9.46 -9.54 3.98
C ARG A 673 -9.31 -8.83 2.63
N LEU A 674 -8.52 -7.75 2.57
CA LEU A 674 -8.17 -7.08 1.32
C LEU A 674 -7.17 -7.91 0.53
N CYS A 675 -6.06 -8.34 1.13
CA CYS A 675 -5.07 -9.23 0.49
C CYS A 675 -5.72 -10.50 -0.06
N LEU A 676 -6.58 -11.16 0.73
CA LEU A 676 -7.29 -12.35 0.27
C LEU A 676 -8.31 -12.07 -0.84
N ASN A 677 -9.00 -10.93 -0.83
CA ASN A 677 -9.87 -10.55 -1.94
C ASN A 677 -9.08 -10.24 -3.22
N GLN A 678 -7.95 -9.51 -3.13
CA GLN A 678 -7.04 -9.21 -4.24
C GLN A 678 -6.43 -10.50 -4.81
N LEU A 679 -5.87 -11.35 -3.95
CA LEU A 679 -5.30 -12.65 -4.35
C LEU A 679 -6.34 -13.52 -5.05
N PHE A 680 -7.51 -13.73 -4.45
CA PHE A 680 -8.54 -14.59 -5.02
C PHE A 680 -9.28 -13.97 -6.21
N SER A 681 -9.16 -12.66 -6.48
CA SER A 681 -9.72 -12.05 -7.70
C SER A 681 -8.85 -12.31 -8.93
N VAL A 682 -7.54 -12.54 -8.74
CA VAL A 682 -6.59 -12.93 -9.81
C VAL A 682 -6.50 -14.45 -9.96
N LEU A 683 -6.60 -15.22 -8.85
CA LEU A 683 -6.61 -16.68 -8.90
C LEU A 683 -7.92 -17.23 -9.47
N ASP A 684 -7.82 -18.05 -10.52
CA ASP A 684 -8.99 -18.73 -11.09
C ASP A 684 -9.68 -19.71 -10.12
N GLN A 685 -10.91 -20.11 -10.44
CA GLN A 685 -11.69 -21.03 -9.59
C GLN A 685 -11.08 -22.45 -9.45
N ASN A 686 -10.04 -22.77 -10.22
CA ASN A 686 -9.29 -24.02 -10.12
C ASN A 686 -8.06 -23.91 -9.19
N ASN A 687 -7.53 -22.69 -9.00
CA ASN A 687 -6.49 -22.32 -8.05
C ASN A 687 -7.06 -22.05 -6.65
N VAL A 688 -8.26 -21.49 -6.51
CA VAL A 688 -8.96 -21.35 -5.21
C VAL A 688 -9.12 -22.70 -4.48
N LYS A 689 -9.23 -23.80 -5.24
CA LYS A 689 -9.28 -25.18 -4.70
C LYS A 689 -7.92 -25.73 -4.25
N LYS A 690 -6.81 -25.07 -4.57
CA LYS A 690 -5.43 -25.42 -4.17
C LYS A 690 -5.01 -24.75 -2.86
N VAL A 691 -5.92 -24.02 -2.21
CA VAL A 691 -5.67 -23.31 -0.96
C VAL A 691 -5.59 -24.30 0.19
N ILE A 692 -4.48 -24.24 0.90
CA ILE A 692 -4.14 -25.04 2.07
C ILE A 692 -3.95 -24.08 3.24
N VAL A 693 -4.46 -24.42 4.43
CA VAL A 693 -4.27 -23.59 5.63
C VAL A 693 -3.22 -24.23 6.53
N CYS A 694 -2.17 -23.46 6.86
CA CYS A 694 -1.05 -23.90 7.67
C CYS A 694 -0.98 -23.06 8.94
N PHE A 695 -0.96 -23.70 10.11
CA PHE A 695 -0.78 -23.02 11.39
C PHE A 695 0.65 -23.17 11.88
N THR A 696 1.40 -22.07 11.94
CA THR A 696 2.75 -21.99 12.55
C THR A 696 2.65 -21.82 14.07
N ASN A 697 3.75 -22.07 14.80
CA ASN A 697 3.85 -21.94 16.27
C ASN A 697 2.74 -22.69 17.05
N SER A 698 2.21 -23.78 16.48
CA SER A 698 0.98 -24.43 16.95
C SER A 698 1.16 -25.34 18.17
N ARG A 699 2.39 -25.47 18.70
CA ARG A 699 2.67 -26.15 19.98
C ARG A 699 1.82 -25.59 21.14
N SER A 700 1.64 -24.27 21.17
CA SER A 700 0.82 -23.55 22.17
C SER A 700 -0.69 -23.88 22.13
N THR A 701 -1.17 -24.49 21.05
CA THR A 701 -2.57 -24.90 20.84
C THR A 701 -2.72 -26.41 20.69
N PHE A 702 -1.73 -27.17 21.18
CA PHE A 702 -1.67 -28.63 21.08
C PHE A 702 -1.74 -29.15 19.63
N TYR A 703 -1.12 -28.41 18.69
CA TYR A 703 -1.14 -28.68 17.25
C TYR A 703 -2.56 -28.63 16.66
N THR A 704 -3.29 -27.55 16.97
CA THR A 704 -4.63 -27.30 16.44
C THR A 704 -4.80 -25.87 15.91
N PRO A 705 -5.80 -25.59 15.05
CA PRO A 705 -6.10 -24.25 14.55
C PRO A 705 -6.50 -23.15 15.57
N GLY A 706 -6.64 -23.50 16.86
CA GLY A 706 -6.90 -22.56 17.96
C GLY A 706 -8.07 -21.57 17.78
N ASP A 707 -7.94 -20.41 18.43
CA ASP A 707 -8.93 -19.31 18.42
C ASP A 707 -9.00 -18.57 17.08
N THR A 708 -7.97 -18.69 16.23
CA THR A 708 -7.98 -18.14 14.87
C THR A 708 -8.96 -18.88 13.95
N ALA A 709 -9.24 -20.16 14.21
CA ALA A 709 -10.12 -20.98 13.38
C ALA A 709 -11.57 -20.45 13.19
N PRO A 710 -12.31 -20.02 14.24
CA PRO A 710 -13.61 -19.37 14.05
C PRO A 710 -13.52 -18.03 13.30
N LEU A 711 -12.47 -17.24 13.52
CA LEU A 711 -12.26 -15.97 12.83
C LEU A 711 -12.03 -16.19 11.33
N LEU A 712 -11.16 -17.13 10.97
CA LEU A 712 -10.91 -17.53 9.59
C LEU A 712 -12.19 -18.05 8.91
N LYS A 713 -12.99 -18.89 9.61
CA LYS A 713 -14.30 -19.36 9.12
C LYS A 713 -15.26 -18.22 8.84
N GLN A 714 -15.27 -17.17 9.66
CA GLN A 714 -16.10 -15.98 9.43
C GLN A 714 -15.57 -15.14 8.26
N MET A 715 -14.25 -14.97 8.16
CA MET A 715 -13.61 -14.22 7.08
C MET A 715 -13.83 -14.87 5.72
N LEU A 716 -13.53 -16.18 5.57
CA LEU A 716 -13.70 -16.90 4.31
C LEU A 716 -15.15 -16.88 3.80
N ARG A 717 -16.14 -17.01 4.70
CA ARG A 717 -17.58 -16.85 4.39
C ARG A 717 -18.00 -15.45 3.96
N SER A 718 -17.12 -14.46 4.09
CA SER A 718 -17.37 -13.05 3.74
C SER A 718 -16.63 -12.61 2.48
N LEU A 719 -15.83 -13.48 1.86
CA LEU A 719 -15.22 -13.26 0.56
C LEU A 719 -16.27 -13.54 -0.53
N ALA A 720 -16.28 -12.78 -1.61
CA ALA A 720 -17.27 -12.90 -2.69
C ALA A 720 -16.95 -14.01 -3.71
N ILE A 721 -16.06 -14.94 -3.34
CA ILE A 721 -15.36 -15.87 -4.22
C ILE A 721 -15.55 -17.29 -3.67
N GLY A 722 -15.65 -18.29 -4.55
CA GLY A 722 -16.23 -19.61 -4.24
C GLY A 722 -15.57 -20.39 -3.10
N ASP A 723 -16.35 -21.29 -2.48
CA ASP A 723 -16.03 -22.05 -1.24
C ASP A 723 -14.55 -22.44 -1.07
N VAL A 724 -13.78 -21.58 -0.40
CA VAL A 724 -12.42 -21.86 0.04
C VAL A 724 -12.47 -23.01 1.05
N PRO A 725 -11.81 -24.15 0.81
CA PRO A 725 -11.87 -25.28 1.72
C PRO A 725 -11.18 -24.93 3.05
N PHE A 726 -11.84 -25.21 4.17
CA PHE A 726 -11.22 -25.20 5.49
C PHE A 726 -11.73 -26.38 6.32
N LYS A 727 -11.08 -27.53 6.12
CA LYS A 727 -11.39 -28.82 6.72
C LYS A 727 -10.09 -29.48 7.22
N LYS A 728 -10.19 -30.60 7.95
CA LYS A 728 -9.00 -31.28 8.52
C LYS A 728 -8.03 -31.77 7.43
N GLU A 729 -8.57 -32.10 6.27
CA GLU A 729 -7.84 -32.68 5.15
C GLU A 729 -6.85 -31.68 4.53
N ASN A 730 -7.27 -30.41 4.39
CA ASN A 730 -6.46 -29.31 3.84
C ASN A 730 -5.95 -28.31 4.90
N THR A 731 -6.01 -28.66 6.19
CA THR A 731 -5.48 -27.85 7.29
C THR A 731 -4.36 -28.60 8.00
N PHE A 732 -3.23 -27.92 8.26
CA PHE A 732 -2.00 -28.50 8.81
C PHE A 732 -1.48 -27.66 9.97
N CYS A 733 -0.85 -28.29 10.96
CA CYS A 733 -0.37 -27.63 12.17
C CYS A 733 1.10 -27.97 12.42
N PHE A 734 1.94 -26.94 12.36
CA PHE A 734 3.39 -27.01 12.46
C PHE A 734 3.89 -26.23 13.68
N ASP A 735 5.07 -26.60 14.15
CA ASP A 735 5.83 -25.85 15.14
C ASP A 735 7.29 -25.86 14.74
N SER A 736 7.90 -24.68 14.55
CA SER A 736 9.29 -24.54 14.10
C SER A 736 10.29 -24.45 15.26
N GLU A 737 9.81 -24.47 16.51
CA GLU A 737 10.66 -24.32 17.70
C GLU A 737 11.57 -25.55 17.91
N SER A 738 11.16 -26.74 17.48
CA SER A 738 12.03 -27.93 17.45
C SER A 738 13.15 -27.84 16.41
N PHE A 739 12.94 -27.12 15.30
CA PHE A 739 14.01 -26.76 14.38
C PHE A 739 14.93 -25.68 14.98
N ARG A 740 14.37 -24.64 15.63
CA ARG A 740 15.18 -23.63 16.36
C ARG A 740 16.04 -24.25 17.46
N TYR A 741 15.53 -25.25 18.18
CA TYR A 741 16.26 -26.06 19.15
C TYR A 741 17.46 -26.78 18.53
N LEU A 742 17.27 -27.49 17.41
CA LEU A 742 18.35 -28.17 16.70
C LEU A 742 19.47 -27.19 16.28
N VAL A 743 19.10 -26.03 15.73
CA VAL A 743 20.06 -25.00 15.33
C VAL A 743 20.77 -24.39 16.56
N ALA A 744 20.07 -24.22 17.69
CA ALA A 744 20.64 -23.73 18.93
C ALA A 744 21.66 -24.72 19.54
N LEU A 745 21.37 -26.03 19.54
CA LEU A 745 22.34 -27.09 19.88
C LEU A 745 23.60 -26.99 19.01
N GLN A 746 23.42 -26.81 17.69
CA GLN A 746 24.52 -26.68 16.73
C GLN A 746 25.33 -25.38 16.90
N ASN A 747 24.76 -24.35 17.54
CA ASN A 747 25.45 -23.14 17.99
C ASN A 747 26.05 -23.28 19.42
N GLY A 748 26.04 -24.47 20.02
CA GLY A 748 26.65 -24.76 21.32
C GLY A 748 25.80 -24.41 22.54
N ILE A 749 24.51 -24.11 22.36
CA ILE A 749 23.58 -23.81 23.45
C ILE A 749 23.13 -25.11 24.11
N ASN A 750 23.14 -25.13 25.45
CA ASN A 750 22.76 -26.30 26.25
C ASN A 750 21.33 -26.15 26.78
N PHE A 751 20.61 -27.27 26.83
CA PHE A 751 19.23 -27.36 27.31
C PHE A 751 19.09 -28.50 28.32
N SER A 752 17.98 -28.55 29.07
CA SER A 752 17.70 -29.68 29.94
C SER A 752 17.13 -30.89 29.18
N GLU A 753 17.22 -32.06 29.80
CA GLU A 753 16.58 -33.29 29.32
C GLU A 753 15.06 -33.17 29.17
N LEU A 754 14.41 -32.31 29.98
CA LEU A 754 12.98 -32.04 29.86
C LEU A 754 12.67 -31.20 28.60
N ASP A 755 13.48 -30.17 28.35
CA ASP A 755 13.35 -29.35 27.13
C ASP A 755 13.53 -30.23 25.88
N ARG A 756 14.55 -31.10 25.88
CA ARG A 756 14.79 -32.04 24.77
C ARG A 756 13.57 -32.89 24.47
N GLN A 757 12.96 -33.50 25.48
CA GLN A 757 11.76 -34.34 25.32
C GLN A 757 10.56 -33.54 24.79
N GLU A 758 10.41 -32.26 25.17
CA GLU A 758 9.38 -31.40 24.59
C GLU A 758 9.64 -31.03 23.12
N TYR A 759 10.89 -30.76 22.74
CA TYR A 759 11.26 -30.46 21.36
C TYR A 759 11.24 -31.71 20.46
N GLU A 760 11.59 -32.89 20.98
CA GLU A 760 11.41 -34.20 20.30
C GLU A 760 9.92 -34.43 19.97
N MET A 761 9.04 -34.19 20.94
CA MET A 761 7.58 -34.27 20.74
C MET A 761 7.04 -33.22 19.75
N SER A 762 7.67 -32.05 19.63
CA SER A 762 7.38 -31.07 18.56
C SER A 762 7.88 -31.56 17.20
N TRP A 763 9.10 -32.11 17.12
CA TRP A 763 9.69 -32.65 15.89
C TRP A 763 8.79 -33.75 15.30
N ILE A 764 8.38 -34.73 16.12
CA ILE A 764 7.49 -35.84 15.70
C ILE A 764 6.15 -35.32 15.13
N LYS A 765 5.60 -34.23 15.68
CA LYS A 765 4.36 -33.62 15.20
C LYS A 765 4.54 -32.89 13.88
N SER A 766 5.58 -32.06 13.78
CA SER A 766 5.90 -31.32 12.55
C SER A 766 6.29 -32.26 11.41
N VAL A 767 7.09 -33.31 11.65
CA VAL A 767 7.39 -34.37 10.65
C VAL A 767 6.13 -35.06 10.14
N HIS A 768 5.21 -35.45 11.03
CA HIS A 768 3.94 -36.06 10.65
C HIS A 768 3.14 -35.15 9.71
N ASP A 769 2.92 -33.90 10.09
CA ASP A 769 2.11 -32.98 9.28
C ASP A 769 2.83 -32.48 8.02
N SER A 770 4.17 -32.45 7.99
CA SER A 770 4.94 -32.19 6.76
C SER A 770 4.78 -33.30 5.74
N LYS A 771 4.90 -34.56 6.16
CA LYS A 771 4.63 -35.72 5.30
C LYS A 771 3.18 -35.75 4.84
N ARG A 772 2.23 -35.44 5.74
CA ARG A 772 0.79 -35.33 5.42
C ARG A 772 0.51 -34.23 4.39
N LEU A 773 1.22 -33.10 4.43
CA LEU A 773 1.08 -31.99 3.46
C LEU A 773 1.56 -32.41 2.07
N ILE A 774 2.77 -32.96 1.95
CA ILE A 774 3.28 -33.46 0.67
C ILE A 774 2.37 -34.57 0.11
N GLU A 775 1.92 -35.51 0.95
CA GLU A 775 0.94 -36.53 0.55
C GLU A 775 -0.37 -35.93 0.03
N TYR A 776 -0.90 -34.89 0.67
CA TYR A 776 -2.16 -34.24 0.25
C TYR A 776 -2.00 -33.58 -1.12
N ILE A 777 -0.93 -32.80 -1.31
CA ILE A 777 -0.62 -32.15 -2.60
C ILE A 777 -0.42 -33.20 -3.70
N CYS A 778 0.32 -34.28 -3.43
CA CYS A 778 0.53 -35.35 -4.41
C CYS A 778 -0.80 -36.04 -4.83
N LYS A 779 -1.75 -36.20 -3.90
CA LYS A 779 -3.06 -36.80 -4.20
C LYS A 779 -3.96 -35.87 -5.03
N GLU A 780 -3.90 -34.55 -4.77
CA GLU A 780 -4.62 -33.52 -5.55
C GLU A 780 -3.98 -33.22 -6.93
N LEU A 781 -2.75 -33.70 -7.17
CA LEU A 781 -2.14 -33.76 -8.50
C LEU A 781 -2.57 -35.04 -9.24
N ALA A 782 -2.49 -36.21 -8.59
CA ALA A 782 -2.88 -37.49 -9.19
C ALA A 782 -4.36 -37.55 -9.60
N SER A 783 -5.25 -36.87 -8.86
CA SER A 783 -6.68 -36.77 -9.20
C SER A 783 -6.97 -36.06 -10.51
N ARG A 784 -6.06 -35.19 -10.99
CA ARG A 784 -6.22 -34.38 -12.20
C ARG A 784 -5.82 -35.12 -13.47
N CYS A 785 -4.82 -35.98 -13.41
CA CYS A 785 -4.41 -36.81 -14.57
C CYS A 785 -5.56 -37.72 -15.05
N ILE A 786 -6.41 -38.18 -14.12
CA ILE A 786 -7.57 -39.05 -14.39
C ILE A 786 -8.75 -38.27 -15.02
N GLN A 787 -8.63 -36.94 -15.21
CA GLN A 787 -9.64 -36.08 -15.85
C GLN A 787 -9.19 -35.52 -17.21
N GLN A 788 -8.09 -36.02 -17.77
CA GLN A 788 -7.58 -35.65 -19.10
C GLN A 788 -7.35 -36.86 -20.04
N GLU A 789 -7.82 -38.05 -19.63
CA GLU A 789 -8.04 -39.24 -20.47
C GLU A 789 -9.54 -39.45 -20.72
#